data_AF-A0AA39MNP0-F1
#
_entry.id   AF-A0AA39MNP0-F1
#
_cell.length_a   1.000
_cell.length_b   1.000
_cell.length_c   1.000
_cell.angle_alpha   90.00
_cell.angle_beta   90.00
_cell.angle_gamma   90.00
#
_symmetry.space_group_name_H-M   'P 1'
#
loop_
_entity.id
_entity.type
_entity.pdbx_description
1 polymer ?
#
loop_
_entity_poly.entity_id
_entity_poly.type
_entity_poly.pdbx_seq_one_letter_code
_entity_poly.pdbx_strand_id
1 'polypeptide(L)'
;MSVTTVPHHCPSFLQQFWLSNTRVHEHDVYANKLSEVRYDAGKPDISVFQDLIRGELWPGTQCALCEAEISFLKLQHKAEEILNDIIYVVNLPKIQREGCIKSIPIGSSSITLLIKYLVFLRFRNSPKYSELVHHLFYDFDTKGKLDLTVYGHLSSQVRCLVFLKAVARFLGSDSNKRPTTWNIEDPFRQGRSQVPNVRAEVIEEAIDMYCWNVADGSDIVVGVTSDENVEFLLPDGCYGTLDESFGLKIGGEDVDERDFFFPILPTVAVYILGTIVRSSHSRPAAIPLDHESEIDVHLRNAMILSAVPRMNQPSSSPKLYFSSLSSITRSISSYDEFRCKWIPELFVDYSRLKQRCRQMFLQETVTKTLVVKGDIVVTDLTDDIALIGKHAVGGGAFSDVWKGKWCDQVEGKECAVAVKFLRSVMAQNKEKLLKRLQAEVSTWHYLCHRNVAQLHGIVQSENMIGMVSAWCEHGTIRHYLKNVNPDANRMKLMHQIASGVAYLHDFKPVIIHGDLKGSNILIDHQGYAIISDFGLSKVKSDFSASSSFAGSTRWMAPEIVRALFEGRSEANMPQVTTASDVYAFGSVCLEVMTGALPYPCTKNDLGVMFDIMRGIKPSMGAPMPHCKALEVLLNRCWNEAPALRPKMEDVLEYLTILNAEAGL
;
A
#
# COMPACT_ATOMS: atom_id res chain seq x y z
N MET A 1 -15.18 11.73 -15.71
CA MET A 1 -14.18 10.68 -15.96
C MET A 1 -12.85 11.36 -16.17
N SER A 2 -11.93 11.27 -15.21
CA SER A 2 -10.58 11.83 -15.36
C SER A 2 -9.76 10.87 -16.21
N VAL A 3 -9.26 11.35 -17.34
CA VAL A 3 -8.31 10.60 -18.19
C VAL A 3 -7.04 10.39 -17.37
N THR A 4 -6.73 9.15 -16.99
CA THR A 4 -5.51 8.82 -16.24
C THR A 4 -4.32 8.60 -17.18
N THR A 5 -3.15 8.90 -16.64
CA THR A 5 -1.83 8.80 -17.26
C THR A 5 -1.16 7.49 -16.82
N VAL A 6 -1.30 6.47 -17.65
CA VAL A 6 -0.33 5.37 -17.78
C VAL A 6 1.09 5.99 -17.88
N PRO A 7 2.20 5.32 -17.47
CA PRO A 7 3.55 5.85 -17.73
C PRO A 7 3.63 6.43 -19.14
N HIS A 8 4.19 7.63 -19.27
CA HIS A 8 4.02 8.48 -20.47
C HIS A 8 4.34 7.73 -21.79
N HIS A 9 5.12 6.65 -21.73
CA HIS A 9 5.44 5.78 -22.87
C HIS A 9 5.42 4.28 -22.50
N CYS A 10 4.36 3.80 -21.84
CA CYS A 10 4.09 2.36 -21.81
C CYS A 10 3.59 1.94 -23.20
N PRO A 11 4.24 0.99 -23.89
CA PRO A 11 3.82 0.53 -25.22
C PRO A 11 2.38 0.04 -25.22
N SER A 12 1.63 0.38 -26.27
CA SER A 12 0.22 -0.03 -26.42
C SER A 12 0.05 -1.55 -26.31
N PHE A 13 1.02 -2.35 -26.78
CA PHE A 13 0.96 -3.80 -26.63
C PHE A 13 1.17 -4.29 -25.19
N LEU A 14 2.10 -3.71 -24.40
CA LEU A 14 2.26 -4.06 -22.98
C LEU A 14 1.02 -3.66 -22.20
N GLN A 15 0.41 -2.53 -22.57
CA GLN A 15 -0.92 -2.15 -22.08
C GLN A 15 -2.00 -3.15 -22.53
N GLN A 16 -1.97 -3.65 -23.77
CA GLN A 16 -2.94 -4.66 -24.23
C GLN A 16 -2.74 -6.00 -23.54
N PHE A 17 -1.51 -6.44 -23.24
CA PHE A 17 -1.27 -7.67 -22.49
C PHE A 17 -1.66 -7.52 -21.03
N TRP A 18 -1.27 -6.42 -20.40
CA TRP A 18 -1.56 -6.16 -18.99
C TRP A 18 -3.04 -5.82 -18.75
N LEU A 19 -3.68 -5.13 -19.69
CA LEU A 19 -5.03 -4.54 -19.56
C LEU A 19 -6.07 -5.19 -20.50
N SER A 20 -5.70 -6.27 -21.20
CA SER A 20 -6.45 -7.05 -22.20
C SER A 20 -7.99 -6.98 -22.09
N ASN A 21 -8.61 -5.92 -22.63
CA ASN A 21 -10.07 -5.68 -22.61
C ASN A 21 -10.77 -5.81 -21.22
N THR A 22 -10.02 -5.91 -20.13
CA THR A 22 -10.54 -6.13 -18.79
C THR A 22 -10.65 -4.82 -18.02
N ARG A 23 -11.59 -4.77 -17.07
CA ARG A 23 -11.69 -3.70 -16.08
C ARG A 23 -10.37 -3.59 -15.33
N VAL A 24 -9.71 -2.43 -15.38
CA VAL A 24 -8.47 -2.19 -14.65
C VAL A 24 -8.83 -1.43 -13.38
N HIS A 25 -8.34 -1.89 -12.24
CA HIS A 25 -8.54 -1.18 -10.98
C HIS A 25 -7.29 -0.36 -10.67
N GLU A 26 -7.43 0.96 -10.67
CA GLU A 26 -6.41 1.93 -10.29
C GLU A 26 -6.61 2.32 -8.81
N HIS A 27 -5.63 2.07 -7.97
CA HIS A 27 -5.62 2.53 -6.58
C HIS A 27 -4.67 3.71 -6.40
N ASP A 28 -5.21 4.87 -6.03
CA ASP A 28 -4.44 5.99 -5.51
C ASP A 28 -4.10 5.71 -4.03
N VAL A 29 -2.82 5.47 -3.75
CA VAL A 29 -2.33 5.10 -2.41
C VAL A 29 -2.55 6.22 -1.39
N TYR A 30 -2.38 7.49 -1.79
CA TYR A 30 -2.51 8.62 -0.87
C TYR A 30 -3.97 9.05 -0.69
N ALA A 31 -4.75 9.06 -1.78
CA ALA A 31 -6.17 9.41 -1.72
C ALA A 31 -7.05 8.24 -1.25
N ASN A 32 -6.47 7.05 -1.09
CA ASN A 32 -7.16 5.79 -0.77
C ASN A 32 -8.37 5.55 -1.70
N LYS A 33 -8.20 5.87 -2.98
CA LYS A 33 -9.28 5.83 -3.96
C LYS A 33 -9.03 4.71 -4.95
N LEU A 34 -9.91 3.71 -4.96
CA LEU A 34 -9.95 2.70 -6.00
C LEU A 34 -10.92 3.16 -7.09
N SER A 35 -10.44 3.23 -8.33
CA SER A 35 -11.23 3.60 -9.50
C SER A 35 -11.11 2.55 -10.59
N GLU A 36 -12.22 2.27 -11.28
CA GLU A 36 -12.18 1.48 -12.50
C GLU A 36 -11.72 2.37 -13.66
N VAL A 37 -10.66 1.95 -14.33
CA VAL A 37 -10.15 2.55 -15.54
C VAL A 37 -10.45 1.60 -16.68
N ARG A 38 -11.08 2.14 -17.73
CA ARG A 38 -11.21 1.45 -19.01
C ARG A 38 -10.12 1.95 -19.92
N TYR A 39 -9.43 1.01 -20.56
CA TYR A 39 -8.51 1.34 -21.64
C TYR A 39 -9.29 2.05 -22.75
N ASP A 40 -8.87 3.28 -23.05
CA ASP A 40 -9.38 4.02 -24.21
C ASP A 40 -8.51 3.64 -25.41
N ALA A 41 -8.97 2.66 -26.19
CA ALA A 41 -8.34 2.22 -27.42
C ALA A 41 -8.24 3.32 -28.50
N GLY A 42 -8.82 4.52 -28.25
CA GLY A 42 -8.77 5.68 -29.13
C GLY A 42 -7.73 6.75 -28.77
N LYS A 43 -6.90 6.57 -27.73
CA LYS A 43 -5.80 7.53 -27.48
C LYS A 43 -4.78 7.45 -28.63
N PRO A 44 -4.37 8.59 -29.23
CA PRO A 44 -3.36 8.59 -30.28
C PRO A 44 -2.03 8.06 -29.71
N ASP A 45 -1.36 7.19 -30.47
CA ASP A 45 0.00 6.74 -30.15
C ASP A 45 0.91 7.97 -30.08
N ILE A 46 1.33 8.32 -28.85
CA ILE A 46 2.28 9.42 -28.63
C ILE A 46 3.67 8.85 -28.90
N SER A 47 4.42 9.49 -29.80
CA SER A 47 5.81 9.13 -30.11
C SER A 47 6.64 8.94 -28.84
N VAL A 48 7.51 7.92 -28.82
CA VAL A 48 8.41 7.65 -27.68
C VAL A 48 9.40 8.79 -27.45
N PHE A 49 9.62 9.62 -28.46
CA PHE A 49 10.52 10.78 -28.46
C PHE A 49 9.77 12.12 -28.44
N GLN A 50 8.46 12.13 -28.12
CA GLN A 50 7.61 13.34 -28.16
C GLN A 50 8.17 14.52 -27.35
N ASP A 51 8.82 14.23 -26.24
CA ASP A 51 9.50 15.16 -25.33
C ASP A 51 10.70 15.89 -25.94
N LEU A 52 11.26 15.32 -27.02
CA LEU A 52 12.32 15.91 -27.85
C LEU A 52 11.77 16.78 -28.99
N ILE A 53 10.47 16.68 -29.29
CA ILE A 53 9.79 17.48 -30.33
C ILE A 53 9.42 18.84 -29.74
N ARG A 54 10.37 19.78 -29.76
CA ARG A 54 10.17 21.15 -29.29
C ARG A 54 10.44 22.16 -30.41
N GLY A 55 9.42 22.92 -30.80
CA GLY A 55 9.51 23.95 -31.84
C GLY A 55 9.87 23.38 -33.22
N GLU A 56 10.45 24.22 -34.08
CA GLU A 56 10.95 23.79 -35.40
C GLU A 56 12.32 23.10 -35.26
N LEU A 57 12.34 21.78 -35.46
CA LEU A 57 13.58 21.00 -35.51
C LEU A 57 14.32 21.25 -36.84
N TRP A 58 15.64 21.26 -36.77
CA TRP A 58 16.47 21.36 -37.97
C TRP A 58 16.37 20.10 -38.84
N PRO A 59 16.55 20.20 -40.17
CA PRO A 59 16.41 19.06 -41.07
C PRO A 59 17.25 17.83 -40.67
N GLY A 60 18.47 18.05 -40.18
CA GLY A 60 19.34 16.97 -39.68
C GLY A 60 18.82 16.32 -38.40
N THR A 61 18.33 17.10 -37.45
CA THR A 61 17.74 16.61 -36.19
C THR A 61 16.42 15.88 -36.45
N GLN A 62 15.60 16.39 -37.36
CA GLN A 62 14.37 15.75 -37.81
C GLN A 62 14.66 14.40 -38.48
N CYS A 63 15.69 14.33 -39.33
CA CYS A 63 16.10 13.07 -39.95
C CYS A 63 16.54 12.03 -38.90
N ALA A 64 17.36 12.43 -37.92
CA ALA A 64 17.79 11.55 -36.84
C ALA A 64 16.63 11.12 -35.91
N LEU A 65 15.66 12.00 -35.67
CA LEU A 65 14.43 11.68 -34.93
C LEU A 65 13.64 10.60 -35.67
N CYS A 66 13.41 10.78 -36.97
CA CYS A 66 12.72 9.78 -37.81
C CYS A 66 13.46 8.44 -37.80
N GLU A 67 14.79 8.44 -37.90
CA GLU A 67 15.60 7.23 -37.87
C GLU A 67 15.49 6.49 -36.53
N ALA A 68 15.55 7.23 -35.41
CA ALA A 68 15.38 6.67 -34.07
C ALA A 68 13.98 6.10 -33.88
N GLU A 69 12.93 6.81 -34.31
CA GLU A 69 11.53 6.36 -34.20
C GLU A 69 11.28 5.10 -35.03
N ILE A 70 11.75 5.06 -36.28
CA ILE A 70 11.64 3.87 -37.14
C ILE A 70 12.36 2.67 -36.50
N SER A 71 13.55 2.90 -35.94
CA SER A 71 14.32 1.85 -35.28
C SER A 71 13.63 1.34 -34.02
N PHE A 72 13.03 2.23 -33.23
CA PHE A 72 12.22 1.87 -32.06
C PHE A 72 11.00 1.04 -32.45
N LEU A 73 10.21 1.50 -33.44
CA LEU A 73 9.00 0.79 -33.89
C LEU A 73 9.31 -0.61 -34.43
N LYS A 74 10.42 -0.76 -35.19
CA LYS A 74 10.88 -2.08 -35.65
C LYS A 74 11.24 -3.00 -34.48
N LEU A 75 11.93 -2.46 -33.47
CA LEU A 75 12.34 -3.23 -32.30
C LEU A 75 11.13 -3.61 -31.43
N GLN A 76 10.19 -2.68 -31.26
CA GLN A 76 8.91 -2.90 -30.57
C GLN A 76 8.12 -4.03 -31.23
N HIS A 77 7.92 -3.98 -32.55
CA HIS A 77 7.16 -5.01 -33.26
C HIS A 77 7.79 -6.40 -33.10
N LYS A 78 9.12 -6.51 -33.16
CA LYS A 78 9.82 -7.78 -32.91
C LYS A 78 9.67 -8.24 -31.45
N ALA A 79 9.75 -7.32 -30.48
CA ALA A 79 9.55 -7.65 -29.07
C ALA A 79 8.12 -8.15 -28.80
N GLU A 80 7.12 -7.54 -29.45
CA GLU A 80 5.72 -7.98 -29.44
C GLU A 80 5.55 -9.42 -29.95
N GLU A 81 6.16 -9.75 -31.09
CA GLU A 81 6.15 -11.12 -31.64
C GLU A 81 6.75 -12.12 -30.65
N ILE A 82 7.92 -11.81 -30.09
CA ILE A 82 8.62 -12.69 -29.13
C ILE A 82 7.79 -12.91 -27.86
N LEU A 83 7.17 -11.85 -27.33
CA LEU A 83 6.34 -11.95 -26.13
C LEU A 83 5.06 -12.74 -26.38
N ASN A 84 4.46 -12.61 -27.57
CA ASN A 84 3.33 -13.46 -27.99
C ASN A 84 3.73 -14.94 -28.02
N ASP A 85 4.91 -15.26 -28.56
CA ASP A 85 5.42 -16.63 -28.60
C ASP A 85 5.63 -17.18 -27.17
N ILE A 86 6.20 -16.38 -26.26
CA ILE A 86 6.35 -16.74 -24.84
C ILE A 86 4.99 -17.07 -24.23
N ILE A 87 4.00 -16.19 -24.40
CA ILE A 87 2.66 -16.38 -23.84
C ILE A 87 1.98 -17.62 -24.42
N TYR A 88 2.12 -17.84 -25.73
CA TYR A 88 1.57 -19.03 -26.40
C TYR A 88 2.13 -20.31 -25.78
N VAL A 89 3.46 -20.40 -25.63
CA VAL A 89 4.14 -21.55 -25.03
C VAL A 89 3.69 -21.76 -23.58
N VAL A 90 3.61 -20.68 -22.80
CA VAL A 90 3.19 -20.72 -21.39
C VAL A 90 1.72 -21.14 -21.22
N ASN A 91 0.85 -20.90 -22.20
CA ASN A 91 -0.59 -21.21 -22.15
C ASN A 91 -0.96 -22.58 -22.75
N LEU A 92 -0.01 -23.39 -23.23
CA LEU A 92 -0.31 -24.73 -23.78
C LEU A 92 -0.99 -25.64 -22.73
N PRO A 93 -2.00 -26.47 -23.07
CA PRO A 93 -2.75 -27.30 -22.11
C PRO A 93 -1.86 -28.25 -21.29
N LYS A 94 -2.23 -28.53 -20.02
CA LYS A 94 -1.49 -29.44 -19.10
C LYS A 94 -1.14 -30.81 -19.69
N ILE A 95 -2.02 -31.38 -20.52
CA ILE A 95 -1.82 -32.69 -21.19
C ILE A 95 -0.64 -32.66 -22.19
N GLN A 96 -0.24 -31.47 -22.67
CA GLN A 96 0.97 -31.26 -23.50
C GLN A 96 2.21 -30.89 -22.66
N ARG A 97 2.07 -30.68 -21.34
CA ARG A 97 3.15 -30.33 -20.40
C ARG A 97 3.65 -31.50 -19.56
N GLU A 98 3.14 -32.72 -19.76
CA GLU A 98 3.62 -33.91 -19.05
C GLU A 98 5.09 -34.21 -19.44
N GLY A 99 6.00 -33.52 -18.75
CA GLY A 99 7.46 -33.61 -18.86
C GLY A 99 8.14 -32.35 -19.42
N CYS A 100 8.70 -31.51 -18.52
CA CYS A 100 9.94 -30.74 -18.77
C CYS A 100 9.97 -29.63 -19.86
N ILE A 101 9.11 -28.60 -19.82
CA ILE A 101 9.53 -27.31 -20.44
C ILE A 101 10.29 -26.51 -19.37
N LYS A 102 11.61 -26.71 -19.29
CA LYS A 102 12.52 -25.93 -18.42
C LYS A 102 12.97 -24.61 -19.05
N SER A 103 12.68 -24.41 -20.33
CA SER A 103 13.10 -23.24 -21.08
C SER A 103 12.27 -23.06 -22.35
N ILE A 104 12.04 -21.81 -22.75
CA ILE A 104 11.35 -21.43 -24.00
C ILE A 104 12.37 -21.39 -25.15
N PRO A 105 12.18 -22.15 -26.24
CA PRO A 105 13.13 -22.22 -27.35
C PRO A 105 13.04 -20.95 -28.23
N ILE A 106 13.79 -19.93 -27.86
CA ILE A 106 13.84 -18.64 -28.56
C ILE A 106 15.29 -18.39 -29.01
N GLY A 107 15.48 -18.06 -30.30
CA GLY A 107 16.80 -17.80 -30.85
C GLY A 107 17.55 -16.70 -30.09
N SER A 108 18.88 -16.83 -29.98
CA SER A 108 19.73 -15.88 -29.27
C SER A 108 19.66 -14.46 -29.82
N SER A 109 19.37 -14.30 -31.13
CA SER A 109 19.09 -13.01 -31.77
C SER A 109 17.79 -12.38 -31.25
N SER A 110 16.72 -13.16 -31.10
CA SER A 110 15.45 -12.71 -30.54
C SER A 110 15.59 -12.32 -29.07
N ILE A 111 16.29 -13.12 -28.26
CA ILE A 111 16.61 -12.78 -26.86
C ILE A 111 17.34 -11.44 -26.77
N THR A 112 18.33 -11.23 -27.65
CA THR A 112 19.10 -9.99 -27.72
C THR A 112 18.22 -8.79 -28.03
N LEU A 113 17.29 -8.92 -28.98
CA LEU A 113 16.34 -7.87 -29.34
C LEU A 113 15.37 -7.55 -28.20
N LEU A 114 14.86 -8.58 -27.50
CA LEU A 114 13.94 -8.40 -26.38
C LEU A 114 14.62 -7.69 -25.19
N ILE A 115 15.82 -8.11 -24.79
CA ILE A 115 16.60 -7.45 -23.72
C ILE A 115 16.82 -5.99 -24.08
N LYS A 116 17.25 -5.73 -25.31
CA LYS A 116 17.55 -4.38 -25.80
C LYS A 116 16.32 -3.47 -25.78
N TYR A 117 15.17 -3.99 -26.17
CA TYR A 117 13.90 -3.30 -26.11
C TYR A 117 13.54 -2.88 -24.68
N LEU A 118 13.57 -3.85 -23.77
CA LEU A 118 13.18 -3.66 -22.38
C LEU A 118 14.16 -2.75 -21.61
N VAL A 119 15.46 -2.88 -21.86
CA VAL A 119 16.51 -1.99 -21.30
C VAL A 119 16.30 -0.55 -21.75
N PHE A 120 16.03 -0.33 -23.05
CA PHE A 120 15.75 1.00 -23.56
C PHE A 120 14.50 1.62 -22.93
N LEU A 121 13.41 0.85 -22.84
CA LEU A 121 12.18 1.29 -22.21
C LEU A 121 12.40 1.69 -20.75
N ARG A 122 13.21 0.91 -20.00
CA ARG A 122 13.55 1.28 -18.62
C ARG A 122 14.32 2.60 -18.59
N PHE A 123 15.37 2.73 -19.40
CA PHE A 123 16.13 3.98 -19.48
C PHE A 123 15.20 5.15 -19.80
N ARG A 124 14.34 5.02 -20.82
CA ARG A 124 13.38 6.04 -21.25
C ARG A 124 12.40 6.49 -20.16
N ASN A 125 11.98 5.57 -19.29
CA ASN A 125 11.06 5.86 -18.19
C ASN A 125 11.77 6.26 -16.88
N SER A 126 13.11 6.26 -16.86
CA SER A 126 13.89 6.57 -15.66
C SER A 126 13.97 8.09 -15.37
N PRO A 127 14.17 8.48 -14.09
CA PRO A 127 14.46 9.87 -13.73
C PRO A 127 15.69 10.41 -14.46
N LYS A 128 16.69 9.57 -14.71
CA LYS A 128 17.93 9.94 -15.41
C LYS A 128 17.70 10.34 -16.87
N TYR A 129 16.79 9.67 -17.58
CA TYR A 129 16.40 10.12 -18.91
C TYR A 129 15.70 11.49 -18.84
N SER A 130 14.79 11.71 -17.89
CA SER A 130 14.14 13.01 -17.72
C SER A 130 15.13 14.13 -17.40
N GLU A 131 16.13 13.84 -16.55
CA GLU A 131 17.24 14.75 -16.23
C GLU A 131 18.07 15.05 -17.48
N LEU A 132 18.43 14.02 -18.25
CA LEU A 132 19.15 14.18 -19.52
C LEU A 132 18.39 15.04 -20.52
N VAL A 133 17.10 14.76 -20.76
CA VAL A 133 16.25 15.56 -21.66
C VAL A 133 16.14 17.00 -21.18
N HIS A 134 16.02 17.22 -19.88
CA HIS A 134 16.04 18.58 -19.32
C HIS A 134 17.35 19.30 -19.65
N HIS A 135 18.51 18.64 -19.47
CA HIS A 135 19.83 19.19 -19.81
C HIS A 135 20.07 19.41 -21.31
N LEU A 136 19.41 18.64 -22.19
CA LEU A 136 19.51 18.89 -23.63
C LEU A 136 18.98 20.28 -24.01
N PHE A 137 17.92 20.75 -23.31
CA PHE A 137 17.18 21.97 -23.65
C PHE A 137 17.37 23.14 -22.67
N TYR A 138 17.83 22.92 -21.44
CA TYR A 138 17.99 23.97 -20.42
C TYR A 138 19.42 24.04 -19.89
N ASP A 139 20.03 25.22 -20.03
CA ASP A 139 21.28 25.58 -19.39
C ASP A 139 21.04 26.08 -17.96
N PHE A 140 21.72 25.51 -16.96
CA PHE A 140 21.93 26.21 -15.70
C PHE A 140 23.02 27.25 -15.95
N ASP A 141 22.61 28.50 -16.15
CA ASP A 141 23.48 29.66 -16.22
C ASP A 141 24.09 29.91 -14.83
N THR A 142 25.20 29.26 -14.51
CA THR A 142 26.04 29.71 -13.41
C THR A 142 26.79 30.96 -13.84
N LYS A 143 26.27 32.09 -13.35
CA LYS A 143 26.91 33.42 -13.32
C LYS A 143 26.72 34.27 -14.58
N GLY A 144 25.46 34.63 -14.83
CA GLY A 144 25.01 35.94 -15.30
C GLY A 144 26.04 36.78 -16.05
N LYS A 145 26.11 36.56 -17.37
CA LYS A 145 26.49 37.53 -18.41
C LYS A 145 26.61 36.81 -19.77
N LEU A 146 25.53 36.80 -20.54
CA LEU A 146 25.42 37.39 -21.89
C LEU A 146 24.15 36.84 -22.56
N ASP A 147 23.54 37.68 -23.39
CA ASP A 147 22.39 37.38 -24.23
C ASP A 147 22.76 36.31 -25.29
N LEU A 148 22.64 35.03 -24.92
CA LEU A 148 23.00 33.85 -25.73
C LEU A 148 21.78 33.11 -26.32
N THR A 149 20.63 33.78 -26.44
CA THR A 149 19.36 33.17 -26.87
C THR A 149 19.44 32.47 -28.23
N VAL A 150 20.21 32.99 -29.19
CA VAL A 150 20.39 32.39 -30.52
C VAL A 150 21.34 31.17 -30.49
N TYR A 151 22.43 31.25 -29.73
CA TYR A 151 23.40 30.15 -29.63
C TYR A 151 22.90 29.01 -28.73
N GLY A 152 22.06 29.32 -27.73
CA GLY A 152 21.41 28.31 -26.88
C GLY A 152 20.47 27.41 -27.67
N HIS A 153 19.69 27.97 -28.60
CA HIS A 153 18.84 27.17 -29.49
C HIS A 153 19.67 26.25 -30.39
N LEU A 154 20.72 26.80 -31.02
CA LEU A 154 21.65 26.05 -31.87
C LEU A 154 22.31 24.89 -31.11
N SER A 155 22.85 25.17 -29.92
CA SER A 155 23.53 24.18 -29.10
C SER A 155 22.60 23.06 -28.66
N SER A 156 21.37 23.40 -28.27
CA SER A 156 20.33 22.41 -27.91
C SER A 156 19.97 21.49 -29.08
N GLN A 157 19.86 22.04 -30.30
CA GLN A 157 19.58 21.26 -31.52
C GLN A 157 20.71 20.27 -31.85
N VAL A 158 21.96 20.69 -31.69
CA VAL A 158 23.14 19.82 -31.91
C VAL A 158 23.20 18.71 -30.86
N ARG A 159 22.98 19.02 -29.57
CA ARG A 159 22.93 18.00 -28.51
C ARG A 159 21.83 16.99 -28.75
N CYS A 160 20.64 17.45 -29.14
CA CYS A 160 19.51 16.59 -29.49
C CYS A 160 19.85 15.67 -30.69
N LEU A 161 20.49 16.22 -31.73
CA LEU A 161 20.97 15.44 -32.89
C LEU A 161 21.96 14.33 -32.48
N VAL A 162 22.93 14.65 -31.63
CA VAL A 162 23.93 13.68 -31.12
C VAL A 162 23.25 12.57 -30.33
N PHE A 163 22.34 12.94 -29.42
CA PHE A 163 21.55 12.00 -28.63
C PHE A 163 20.71 11.07 -29.51
N LEU A 164 19.93 11.62 -30.44
CA LEU A 164 19.08 10.85 -31.35
C LEU A 164 19.88 9.88 -32.22
N LYS A 165 21.04 10.31 -32.74
CA LYS A 165 21.95 9.41 -33.48
C LYS A 165 22.48 8.28 -32.60
N ALA A 166 22.80 8.55 -31.34
CA ALA A 166 23.27 7.52 -30.42
C ALA A 166 22.17 6.50 -30.10
N VAL A 167 20.95 6.98 -29.86
CA VAL A 167 19.76 6.15 -29.65
C VAL A 167 19.43 5.33 -30.90
N ALA A 168 19.41 5.94 -32.09
CA ALA A 168 19.15 5.24 -33.35
C ALA A 168 20.16 4.11 -33.60
N ARG A 169 21.45 4.35 -33.34
CA ARG A 169 22.48 3.31 -33.45
C ARG A 169 22.30 2.19 -32.45
N PHE A 170 21.99 2.53 -31.19
CA PHE A 170 21.64 1.53 -30.21
C PHE A 170 20.49 0.70 -30.75
N LEU A 171 19.31 1.29 -30.97
CA LEU A 171 18.08 0.61 -31.39
C LEU A 171 18.20 -0.18 -32.71
N GLY A 172 18.95 0.33 -33.69
CA GLY A 172 19.11 -0.29 -35.01
C GLY A 172 20.16 -1.41 -35.10
N SER A 173 21.07 -1.55 -34.12
CA SER A 173 22.10 -2.60 -34.14
C SER A 173 21.53 -4.02 -33.96
N ASP A 174 21.89 -4.97 -34.82
CA ASP A 174 21.52 -6.38 -34.62
C ASP A 174 22.29 -7.08 -33.48
N SER A 175 23.26 -6.39 -32.88
CA SER A 175 24.04 -6.89 -31.74
C SER A 175 23.99 -5.95 -30.54
N ASN A 176 24.14 -6.48 -29.33
CA ASN A 176 24.35 -5.69 -28.11
C ASN A 176 25.82 -5.26 -27.93
N LYS A 177 26.66 -5.49 -28.94
CA LYS A 177 28.06 -5.03 -28.93
C LYS A 177 28.13 -3.60 -29.45
N ARG A 178 28.79 -2.77 -28.66
CA ARG A 178 29.13 -1.41 -29.04
C ARG A 178 29.90 -1.37 -30.37
N PRO A 179 29.63 -0.38 -31.25
CA PRO A 179 30.49 -0.11 -32.38
C PRO A 179 31.91 0.28 -31.93
N THR A 180 32.92 0.01 -32.74
CA THR A 180 34.33 0.27 -32.40
C THR A 180 34.68 1.77 -32.34
N THR A 181 33.90 2.65 -32.97
CA THR A 181 34.11 4.10 -32.96
C THR A 181 32.78 4.87 -32.95
N TRP A 182 32.64 5.81 -32.01
CA TRP A 182 31.61 6.85 -32.05
C TRP A 182 32.07 7.98 -32.98
N ASN A 183 32.13 7.74 -34.30
CA ASN A 183 32.35 8.82 -35.27
C ASN A 183 31.06 9.61 -35.44
N ILE A 184 30.76 10.48 -34.48
CA ILE A 184 29.84 11.58 -34.68
C ILE A 184 30.72 12.79 -34.97
N GLU A 185 30.79 13.20 -36.24
CA GLU A 185 31.36 14.50 -36.58
C GLU A 185 30.51 15.56 -35.87
N ASP A 186 31.01 16.08 -34.75
CA ASP A 186 30.52 17.33 -34.20
C ASP A 186 30.88 18.42 -35.22
N PRO A 187 29.88 19.02 -35.91
CA PRO A 187 30.16 20.02 -36.94
C PRO A 187 30.91 21.24 -36.40
N PHE A 188 31.06 21.40 -35.08
CA PHE A 188 31.77 22.49 -34.42
C PHE A 188 33.16 22.13 -33.88
N ARG A 189 33.65 20.89 -34.04
CA ARG A 189 34.98 20.45 -33.55
C ARG A 189 36.16 21.25 -34.11
N GLN A 190 35.99 21.97 -35.23
CA GLN A 190 37.07 22.73 -35.89
C GLN A 190 37.26 24.17 -35.35
N GLY A 191 36.44 24.62 -34.39
CA GLY A 191 36.60 25.95 -33.78
C GLY A 191 36.79 25.84 -32.26
N ARG A 192 37.85 26.46 -31.73
CA ARG A 192 38.03 26.66 -30.28
C ARG A 192 36.89 27.55 -29.74
N SER A 193 35.76 26.96 -29.37
CA SER A 193 34.71 27.65 -28.62
C SER A 193 34.47 26.94 -27.31
N GLN A 194 34.82 27.60 -26.21
CA GLN A 194 34.54 27.18 -24.84
C GLN A 194 33.07 27.46 -24.51
N VAL A 195 32.14 26.66 -25.05
CA VAL A 195 30.75 26.66 -24.56
C VAL A 195 30.62 25.48 -23.57
N PRO A 196 30.48 25.73 -22.26
CA PRO A 196 30.13 24.68 -21.32
C PRO A 196 28.64 24.37 -21.44
N ASN A 197 28.24 23.09 -21.46
CA ASN A 197 27.30 22.57 -20.45
C ASN A 197 26.66 21.18 -20.69
N VAL A 198 26.82 20.53 -21.84
CA VAL A 198 26.76 19.05 -21.91
C VAL A 198 27.73 18.62 -23.00
N ARG A 199 28.87 18.03 -22.62
CA ARG A 199 29.81 17.49 -23.62
C ARG A 199 29.16 16.27 -24.27
N ALA A 200 29.42 16.03 -25.56
CA ALA A 200 28.98 14.81 -26.25
C ALA A 200 29.35 13.55 -25.43
N GLU A 201 30.46 13.61 -24.69
CA GLU A 201 30.92 12.63 -23.70
C GLU A 201 29.81 12.21 -22.70
N VAL A 202 29.04 13.14 -22.13
CA VAL A 202 27.98 12.84 -21.14
C VAL A 202 26.80 12.09 -21.78
N ILE A 203 26.45 12.44 -23.02
CA ILE A 203 25.40 11.77 -23.79
C ILE A 203 25.84 10.34 -24.15
N GLU A 204 27.08 10.20 -24.58
CA GLU A 204 27.70 8.91 -24.90
C GLU A 204 27.80 8.01 -23.67
N GLU A 205 28.24 8.56 -22.53
CA GLU A 205 28.29 7.86 -21.25
C GLU A 205 26.92 7.36 -20.80
N ALA A 206 25.86 8.16 -20.99
CA ALA A 206 24.50 7.73 -20.65
C ALA A 206 24.05 6.53 -21.51
N ILE A 207 24.20 6.60 -22.83
CA ILE A 207 23.81 5.48 -23.71
C ILE A 207 24.72 4.26 -23.50
N ASP A 208 26.02 4.46 -23.24
CA ASP A 208 26.95 3.37 -22.95
C ASP A 208 26.59 2.67 -21.63
N MET A 209 26.39 3.43 -20.56
CA MET A 209 26.12 2.91 -19.23
C MET A 209 24.73 2.28 -19.13
N TYR A 210 23.67 2.99 -19.54
CA TYR A 210 22.29 2.56 -19.28
C TYR A 210 21.71 1.67 -20.37
N CYS A 211 22.28 1.70 -21.59
CA CYS A 211 21.80 0.87 -22.70
C CYS A 211 22.80 -0.24 -23.05
N TRP A 212 24.02 0.08 -23.46
CA TRP A 212 24.96 -0.93 -23.98
C TRP A 212 25.51 -1.88 -22.91
N ASN A 213 26.08 -1.37 -21.82
CA ASN A 213 26.73 -2.20 -20.80
C ASN A 213 25.72 -3.11 -20.09
N VAL A 214 24.56 -2.56 -19.74
CA VAL A 214 23.44 -3.35 -19.19
C VAL A 214 22.98 -4.38 -20.21
N ALA A 215 22.72 -3.98 -21.46
CA ALA A 215 22.21 -4.92 -22.45
C ALA A 215 23.22 -5.99 -22.84
N ASP A 216 24.54 -5.80 -22.68
CA ASP A 216 25.59 -6.79 -22.96
C ASP A 216 25.67 -7.84 -21.83
N GLY A 217 25.68 -7.38 -20.57
CA GLY A 217 25.81 -8.22 -19.36
C GLY A 217 24.49 -8.71 -18.74
N SER A 218 23.39 -8.69 -19.51
CA SER A 218 22.08 -9.16 -19.03
C SER A 218 21.65 -10.50 -19.63
N ASP A 219 21.00 -11.32 -18.81
CA ASP A 219 20.23 -12.50 -19.19
C ASP A 219 18.74 -12.28 -18.96
N ILE A 220 17.90 -13.15 -19.53
CA ILE A 220 16.43 -13.07 -19.39
C ILE A 220 15.88 -14.39 -18.85
N VAL A 221 14.92 -14.31 -17.93
CA VAL A 221 14.19 -15.47 -17.35
C VAL A 221 12.70 -15.17 -17.40
N VAL A 222 11.86 -16.20 -17.53
CA VAL A 222 10.39 -16.05 -17.52
C VAL A 222 9.82 -16.80 -16.31
N GLY A 223 9.13 -16.07 -15.43
CA GLY A 223 8.42 -16.63 -14.28
C GLY A 223 6.99 -16.98 -14.65
N VAL A 224 6.53 -18.17 -14.25
CA VAL A 224 5.17 -18.65 -14.48
C VAL A 224 4.61 -19.24 -13.21
N THR A 225 3.36 -18.90 -12.87
CA THR A 225 2.68 -19.49 -11.72
C THR A 225 2.41 -20.97 -11.94
N SER A 226 2.73 -21.81 -10.95
CA SER A 226 2.29 -23.19 -10.91
C SER A 226 0.96 -23.32 -10.15
N ASP A 227 0.07 -24.20 -10.61
CA ASP A 227 -1.22 -24.50 -9.96
C ASP A 227 -1.06 -25.32 -8.66
N GLU A 228 0.18 -25.60 -8.24
CA GLU A 228 0.45 -26.45 -7.09
C GLU A 228 0.85 -25.56 -5.90
N ASN A 229 0.21 -25.80 -4.75
CA ASN A 229 0.57 -25.21 -3.46
C ASN A 229 1.96 -25.69 -3.01
N VAL A 230 3.00 -25.35 -3.77
CA VAL A 230 4.40 -25.66 -3.48
C VAL A 230 5.09 -24.35 -3.14
N GLU A 231 5.56 -24.25 -1.90
CA GLU A 231 6.42 -23.16 -1.44
C GLU A 231 7.77 -23.30 -2.17
N PHE A 232 7.97 -22.51 -3.23
CA PHE A 232 9.30 -22.34 -3.81
C PHE A 232 9.92 -21.09 -3.18
N LEU A 233 11.07 -21.26 -2.51
CA LEU A 233 11.96 -20.15 -2.18
C LEU A 233 12.55 -19.64 -3.50
N LEU A 234 12.41 -18.33 -3.75
CA LEU A 234 13.11 -17.66 -4.85
C LEU A 234 14.62 -17.96 -4.74
N PRO A 235 15.35 -18.16 -5.85
CA PRO A 235 16.81 -18.22 -5.84
C PRO A 235 17.40 -16.97 -5.18
N ASP A 236 18.53 -17.12 -4.46
CA ASP A 236 19.15 -16.02 -3.69
C ASP A 236 19.46 -14.75 -4.52
N GLY A 237 19.64 -14.89 -5.85
CA GLY A 237 19.83 -13.75 -6.77
C GLY A 237 18.57 -12.93 -7.05
N CYS A 238 17.36 -13.49 -6.85
CA CYS A 238 16.08 -12.82 -7.11
C CYS A 238 15.64 -11.86 -5.99
N TYR A 239 16.43 -11.74 -4.92
CA TYR A 239 16.22 -10.78 -3.84
C TYR A 239 16.94 -9.45 -4.07
N GLY A 240 17.44 -9.22 -5.30
CA GLY A 240 18.07 -7.97 -5.70
C GLY A 240 17.20 -6.76 -5.34
N THR A 241 17.80 -5.79 -4.67
CA THR A 241 17.14 -4.55 -4.26
C THR A 241 16.54 -3.84 -5.46
N LEU A 242 15.22 -3.58 -5.42
CA LEU A 242 14.53 -2.53 -6.18
C LEU A 242 14.99 -1.13 -5.73
N ASP A 243 16.27 -0.98 -5.41
CA ASP A 243 16.83 0.30 -5.07
C ASP A 243 16.95 1.09 -6.37
N GLU A 244 16.09 2.10 -6.51
CA GLU A 244 16.21 3.10 -7.56
C GLU A 244 17.48 3.95 -7.41
N SER A 245 18.25 3.78 -6.32
CA SER A 245 19.54 4.41 -6.15
C SER A 245 20.59 3.72 -7.03
N PHE A 246 20.87 4.31 -8.19
CA PHE A 246 22.04 3.99 -9.00
C PHE A 246 23.31 4.52 -8.29
N GLY A 247 23.63 3.98 -7.10
CA GLY A 247 24.85 4.25 -6.35
C GLY A 247 26.03 3.46 -6.91
N LEU A 248 27.02 4.15 -7.48
CA LEU A 248 28.35 3.60 -7.74
C LEU A 248 29.23 3.89 -6.53
N LYS A 249 30.07 2.93 -6.11
CA LYS A 249 31.52 3.19 -6.11
C LYS A 249 32.34 2.02 -6.66
N ILE A 250 33.27 2.39 -7.53
CA ILE A 250 34.37 1.55 -7.96
C ILE A 250 35.59 1.94 -7.11
N GLY A 251 36.22 0.96 -6.46
CA GLY A 251 37.36 1.19 -5.55
C GLY A 251 37.31 0.44 -4.22
N GLY A 252 36.29 -0.40 -4.01
CA GLY A 252 36.17 -1.27 -2.83
C GLY A 252 34.74 -1.51 -2.35
N GLU A 253 33.74 -1.52 -3.27
CA GLU A 253 32.31 -1.68 -2.96
C GLU A 253 31.66 -2.83 -3.77
N ASP A 254 30.54 -3.31 -3.24
CA ASP A 254 29.74 -4.47 -3.62
C ASP A 254 29.23 -4.45 -5.07
N VAL A 255 29.13 -5.65 -5.66
CA VAL A 255 28.69 -5.89 -7.02
C VAL A 255 27.19 -6.20 -6.98
N ASP A 256 26.35 -5.19 -7.23
CA ASP A 256 24.90 -5.36 -7.35
C ASP A 256 24.54 -6.17 -8.60
N GLU A 257 24.02 -7.38 -8.42
CA GLU A 257 23.14 -8.03 -9.39
C GLU A 257 21.85 -7.20 -9.50
N ARG A 258 21.47 -6.80 -10.71
CA ARG A 258 20.32 -5.91 -10.95
C ARG A 258 19.26 -6.64 -11.74
N ASP A 259 18.18 -6.96 -11.06
CA ASP A 259 17.02 -7.58 -11.68
C ASP A 259 16.05 -6.53 -12.22
N PHE A 260 15.52 -6.74 -13.42
CA PHE A 260 14.48 -5.94 -14.03
C PHE A 260 13.25 -6.81 -14.15
N PHE A 261 12.09 -6.27 -13.82
CA PHE A 261 10.85 -7.02 -13.83
C PHE A 261 9.80 -6.37 -14.71
N PHE A 262 9.16 -7.17 -15.56
CA PHE A 262 8.07 -6.75 -16.42
C PHE A 262 6.89 -7.72 -16.26
N PRO A 263 5.79 -7.32 -15.58
CA PRO A 263 4.61 -8.16 -15.50
C PRO A 263 3.96 -8.28 -16.88
N ILE A 264 3.68 -9.50 -17.32
CA ILE A 264 2.97 -9.77 -18.58
C ILE A 264 1.52 -10.12 -18.27
N LEU A 265 1.31 -10.99 -17.29
CA LEU A 265 0.01 -11.42 -16.77
C LEU A 265 0.10 -11.53 -15.24
N PRO A 266 -1.04 -11.63 -14.52
CA PRO A 266 -1.03 -11.93 -13.09
C PRO A 266 -0.30 -13.23 -12.73
N THR A 267 -0.07 -14.07 -13.73
CA THR A 267 0.51 -15.40 -13.64
C THR A 267 1.84 -15.55 -14.41
N VAL A 268 2.30 -14.51 -15.11
CA VAL A 268 3.50 -14.55 -15.97
C VAL A 268 4.29 -13.25 -15.88
N ALA A 269 5.60 -13.37 -15.67
CA ALA A 269 6.53 -12.24 -15.62
C ALA A 269 7.81 -12.49 -16.41
N VAL A 270 8.47 -11.41 -16.86
CA VAL A 270 9.81 -11.44 -17.46
C VAL A 270 10.81 -10.77 -16.53
N TYR A 271 11.91 -11.47 -16.27
CA TYR A 271 13.08 -11.01 -15.53
C TYR A 271 14.22 -10.70 -16.49
N ILE A 272 14.90 -9.58 -16.29
CA ILE A 272 16.23 -9.34 -16.86
C ILE A 272 17.20 -9.35 -15.71
N LEU A 273 18.16 -10.26 -15.70
CA LEU A 273 19.18 -10.37 -14.66
C LEU A 273 20.44 -9.71 -15.22
N GLY A 274 20.81 -8.53 -14.72
CA GLY A 274 21.89 -7.72 -15.29
C GLY A 274 23.04 -7.44 -14.34
N THR A 275 24.28 -7.50 -14.84
CA THR A 275 25.47 -6.98 -14.14
C THR A 275 26.09 -5.83 -14.92
N ILE A 276 26.54 -4.77 -14.24
CA ILE A 276 27.34 -3.68 -14.88
C ILE A 276 28.75 -4.20 -15.24
N VAL A 277 29.20 -5.25 -14.57
CA VAL A 277 30.48 -5.91 -14.82
C VAL A 277 30.35 -6.86 -16.01
N ARG A 278 31.31 -6.81 -16.94
CA ARG A 278 31.35 -7.67 -18.13
C ARG A 278 31.45 -9.15 -17.75
N SER A 279 30.37 -9.90 -17.87
CA SER A 279 30.42 -11.36 -17.90
C SER A 279 30.58 -11.81 -19.36
N SER A 280 31.62 -12.61 -19.63
CA SER A 280 31.98 -13.08 -20.98
C SER A 280 31.21 -14.36 -21.36
N HIS A 281 29.96 -14.50 -20.91
CA HIS A 281 29.18 -15.71 -21.15
C HIS A 281 28.39 -15.61 -22.46
N SER A 282 28.45 -16.68 -23.25
CA SER A 282 27.61 -16.84 -24.44
C SER A 282 26.16 -17.00 -24.00
N ARG A 283 25.26 -16.15 -24.50
CA ARG A 283 23.84 -16.22 -24.16
C ARG A 283 23.23 -17.58 -24.50
N PRO A 284 22.35 -18.10 -23.64
CA PRO A 284 21.65 -19.35 -23.92
C PRO A 284 20.74 -19.17 -25.15
N ALA A 285 20.56 -20.26 -25.91
CA ALA A 285 19.64 -20.32 -27.05
C ALA A 285 18.18 -20.61 -26.63
N ALA A 286 17.89 -20.53 -25.33
CA ALA A 286 16.57 -20.72 -24.76
C ALA A 286 16.43 -19.86 -23.49
N ILE A 287 15.23 -19.36 -23.22
CA ILE A 287 14.93 -18.56 -22.02
C ILE A 287 14.53 -19.51 -20.89
N PRO A 288 15.21 -19.55 -19.74
CA PRO A 288 14.80 -20.37 -18.61
C PRO A 288 13.37 -20.05 -18.16
N LEU A 289 12.60 -21.10 -17.85
CA LEU A 289 11.29 -20.98 -17.21
C LEU A 289 11.44 -21.28 -15.73
N ASP A 290 11.00 -20.34 -14.89
CA ASP A 290 10.94 -20.52 -13.45
C ASP A 290 9.49 -20.69 -12.98
N HIS A 291 9.29 -21.59 -12.03
CA HIS A 291 7.98 -21.91 -11.49
C HIS A 291 7.80 -21.23 -10.14
N GLU A 292 6.77 -20.40 -10.05
CA GLU A 292 6.57 -19.55 -8.89
C GLU A 292 5.20 -19.81 -8.30
N SER A 293 5.02 -19.50 -7.01
CA SER A 293 3.67 -19.50 -6.44
C SER A 293 2.88 -18.28 -6.95
N GLU A 294 1.57 -18.41 -7.08
CA GLU A 294 0.67 -17.26 -7.36
C GLU A 294 0.91 -16.12 -6.34
N ILE A 295 1.25 -16.50 -5.12
CA ILE A 295 1.56 -15.61 -4.00
C ILE A 295 2.82 -14.78 -4.26
N ASP A 296 3.91 -15.39 -4.76
CA ASP A 296 5.19 -14.69 -4.97
C ASP A 296 5.16 -13.71 -6.14
N VAL A 297 4.42 -14.05 -7.21
CA VAL A 297 4.16 -13.13 -8.33
C VAL A 297 3.39 -11.91 -7.85
N HIS A 298 2.41 -12.14 -6.97
CA HIS A 298 1.59 -11.10 -6.38
C HIS A 298 2.33 -10.18 -5.39
N LEU A 299 3.16 -10.75 -4.51
CA LEU A 299 4.01 -10.01 -3.58
C LEU A 299 4.99 -9.08 -4.31
N ARG A 300 5.59 -9.54 -5.41
CA ARG A 300 6.53 -8.74 -6.21
C ARG A 300 5.85 -7.62 -6.98
N ASN A 301 4.67 -7.89 -7.55
CA ASN A 301 3.84 -6.84 -8.15
C ASN A 301 3.56 -5.71 -7.14
N ALA A 302 3.27 -6.04 -5.87
CA ALA A 302 3.07 -5.04 -4.82
C ALA A 302 4.36 -4.24 -4.51
N MET A 303 5.53 -4.89 -4.49
CA MET A 303 6.82 -4.22 -4.21
C MET A 303 7.23 -3.20 -5.28
N ILE A 304 7.04 -3.51 -6.57
CA ILE A 304 7.35 -2.57 -7.67
C ILE A 304 6.50 -1.32 -7.60
N LEU A 305 5.26 -1.47 -7.17
CA LEU A 305 4.33 -0.36 -7.07
C LEU A 305 4.61 0.55 -5.86
N SER A 306 5.36 0.05 -4.86
CA SER A 306 5.91 0.86 -3.76
C SER A 306 7.20 1.60 -4.15
N ALA A 307 7.93 1.08 -5.14
CA ALA A 307 9.27 1.53 -5.49
C ALA A 307 9.31 2.72 -6.44
N VAL A 308 8.18 3.39 -6.76
CA VAL A 308 8.15 4.59 -7.62
C VAL A 308 7.98 5.87 -6.79
N PRO A 309 9.05 6.40 -6.16
CA PRO A 309 9.08 7.76 -5.65
C PRO A 309 9.17 8.74 -6.82
N ARG A 310 8.05 9.33 -7.23
CA ARG A 310 8.09 10.56 -8.03
C ARG A 310 8.47 11.72 -7.12
N MET A 311 9.76 11.82 -6.79
CA MET A 311 10.30 13.04 -6.18
C MET A 311 10.03 14.21 -7.15
N ASN A 312 9.34 15.23 -6.63
CA ASN A 312 9.16 16.58 -7.20
C ASN A 312 7.84 16.92 -7.93
N GLN A 313 6.75 16.16 -7.78
CA GLN A 313 5.41 16.72 -8.08
C GLN A 313 4.39 16.45 -6.95
N PRO A 314 3.87 17.48 -6.26
CA PRO A 314 2.85 17.33 -5.22
C PRO A 314 1.46 16.90 -5.73
N SER A 315 1.31 16.61 -7.03
CA SER A 315 0.04 16.26 -7.68
C SER A 315 -0.02 14.84 -8.24
N SER A 316 1.03 14.02 -8.15
CA SER A 316 1.02 12.63 -8.63
C SER A 316 1.36 11.64 -7.52
N SER A 317 0.32 11.11 -6.88
CA SER A 317 0.36 9.95 -6.00
C SER A 317 0.87 8.70 -6.72
N PRO A 318 1.55 7.75 -6.04
CA PRO A 318 1.81 6.44 -6.59
C PRO A 318 0.47 5.74 -6.80
N LYS A 319 0.34 5.13 -7.97
CA LYS A 319 -0.88 4.47 -8.44
C LYS A 319 -0.60 2.99 -8.63
N LEU A 320 -1.46 2.16 -8.08
CA LEU A 320 -1.41 0.71 -8.24
C LEU A 320 -2.39 0.30 -9.34
N TYR A 321 -2.00 -0.62 -10.23
CA TYR A 321 -2.83 -1.11 -11.32
C TYR A 321 -3.02 -2.62 -11.22
N PHE A 322 -4.27 -3.07 -11.40
CA PHE A 322 -4.62 -4.47 -11.22
C PHE A 322 -5.67 -4.93 -12.21
N SER A 323 -5.59 -6.21 -12.61
CA SER A 323 -6.53 -6.85 -13.53
C SER A 323 -7.75 -7.49 -12.85
N SER A 324 -7.71 -7.72 -11.53
CA SER A 324 -8.82 -8.30 -10.75
C SER A 324 -8.77 -7.92 -9.28
N LEU A 325 -9.92 -7.58 -8.68
CA LEU A 325 -10.06 -7.27 -7.25
C LEU A 325 -9.70 -8.44 -6.32
N SER A 326 -9.95 -9.67 -6.78
CA SER A 326 -9.64 -10.89 -6.03
C SER A 326 -8.13 -11.11 -5.91
N SER A 327 -7.40 -10.93 -7.02
CA SER A 327 -5.94 -10.99 -7.06
C SER A 327 -5.34 -9.98 -6.07
N ILE A 328 -5.80 -8.72 -6.06
CA ILE A 328 -5.34 -7.69 -5.12
C ILE A 328 -5.47 -8.13 -3.67
N THR A 329 -6.64 -8.64 -3.32
CA THR A 329 -6.94 -9.06 -1.94
C THR A 329 -6.00 -10.16 -1.51
N ARG A 330 -5.81 -11.19 -2.35
CA ARG A 330 -4.90 -12.31 -2.10
C ARG A 330 -3.46 -11.83 -1.99
N SER A 331 -3.00 -10.94 -2.89
CA SER A 331 -1.66 -10.36 -2.85
C SER A 331 -1.38 -9.66 -1.52
N ILE A 332 -2.32 -8.85 -1.05
CA ILE A 332 -2.16 -8.11 0.21
C ILE A 332 -2.25 -9.05 1.40
N SER A 333 -3.12 -10.05 1.39
CA SER A 333 -3.17 -11.07 2.44
C SER A 333 -1.84 -11.77 2.62
N SER A 334 -1.19 -12.15 1.52
CA SER A 334 0.14 -12.75 1.57
C SER A 334 1.22 -11.75 2.00
N TYR A 335 1.11 -10.48 1.58
CA TYR A 335 2.01 -9.41 2.03
C TYR A 335 1.93 -9.23 3.54
N ASP A 336 0.71 -9.17 4.08
CA ASP A 336 0.45 -9.05 5.51
C ASP A 336 1.03 -10.24 6.27
N GLU A 337 0.87 -11.46 5.75
CA GLU A 337 1.39 -12.68 6.39
C GLU A 337 2.93 -12.73 6.39
N PHE A 338 3.57 -12.31 5.29
CA PHE A 338 5.02 -12.32 5.13
C PHE A 338 5.70 -11.14 5.85
N ARG A 339 5.36 -9.90 5.48
CA ARG A 339 6.09 -8.71 5.96
C ARG A 339 5.83 -8.42 7.43
N CYS A 340 4.62 -8.68 7.92
CA CYS A 340 4.32 -8.51 9.34
C CYS A 340 5.11 -9.48 10.23
N LYS A 341 5.53 -10.64 9.68
CA LYS A 341 6.30 -11.66 10.39
C LYS A 341 7.81 -11.48 10.26
N TRP A 342 8.31 -11.05 9.10
CA TRP A 342 9.75 -11.10 8.80
C TRP A 342 10.45 -9.74 8.72
N ILE A 343 9.76 -8.65 8.33
CA ILE A 343 10.38 -7.31 8.15
C ILE A 343 9.40 -6.21 8.60
N PRO A 344 9.11 -6.09 9.90
CA PRO A 344 8.09 -5.17 10.42
C PRO A 344 8.45 -3.68 10.21
N GLU A 345 9.74 -3.36 10.09
CA GLU A 345 10.24 -1.97 9.94
C GLU A 345 9.91 -1.35 8.56
N LEU A 346 9.69 -2.19 7.53
CA LEU A 346 9.34 -1.77 6.17
C LEU A 346 7.87 -2.10 5.82
N PHE A 347 7.04 -2.39 6.83
CA PHE A 347 5.64 -2.77 6.62
C PHE A 347 4.80 -1.57 6.20
N VAL A 348 4.15 -1.67 5.03
CA VAL A 348 3.17 -0.72 4.52
C VAL A 348 1.77 -1.31 4.75
N ASP A 349 0.93 -0.63 5.53
CA ASP A 349 -0.43 -1.11 5.83
C ASP A 349 -1.36 -0.97 4.61
N TYR A 350 -1.47 -2.04 3.82
CA TYR A 350 -2.40 -2.15 2.69
C TYR A 350 -3.80 -2.64 3.10
N SER A 351 -4.11 -2.75 4.40
CA SER A 351 -5.42 -3.23 4.86
C SER A 351 -6.55 -2.46 4.16
N ARG A 352 -6.38 -1.13 4.01
CA ARG A 352 -7.34 -0.22 3.34
C ARG A 352 -7.68 -0.66 1.92
N LEU A 353 -6.65 -0.94 1.13
CA LEU A 353 -6.80 -1.39 -0.25
C LEU A 353 -7.44 -2.77 -0.29
N LYS A 354 -6.93 -3.71 0.51
CA LYS A 354 -7.47 -5.08 0.62
C LYS A 354 -8.95 -5.07 0.94
N GLN A 355 -9.38 -4.28 1.92
CA GLN A 355 -10.78 -4.10 2.27
C GLN A 355 -11.58 -3.46 1.14
N ARG A 356 -11.07 -2.40 0.50
CA ARG A 356 -11.80 -1.74 -0.59
C ARG A 356 -12.01 -2.68 -1.78
N CYS A 357 -11.01 -3.49 -2.10
CA CYS A 357 -11.08 -4.53 -3.12
C CYS A 357 -12.10 -5.60 -2.76
N ARG A 358 -12.09 -6.09 -1.51
CA ARG A 358 -13.12 -7.03 -1.01
C ARG A 358 -14.51 -6.44 -1.10
N GLN A 359 -14.71 -5.19 -0.65
CA GLN A 359 -16.01 -4.51 -0.71
C GLN A 359 -16.50 -4.38 -2.15
N MET A 360 -15.65 -3.92 -3.08
CA MET A 360 -16.03 -3.79 -4.48
C MET A 360 -16.28 -5.16 -5.13
N PHE A 361 -15.49 -6.18 -4.83
CA PHE A 361 -15.71 -7.54 -5.34
C PHE A 361 -17.05 -8.08 -4.86
N LEU A 362 -17.35 -7.94 -3.56
CA LEU A 362 -18.63 -8.36 -2.98
C LEU A 362 -19.79 -7.55 -3.56
N GLN A 363 -19.62 -6.25 -3.83
CA GLN A 363 -20.66 -5.45 -4.50
C GLN A 363 -20.93 -5.91 -5.95
N GLU A 364 -19.91 -6.40 -6.66
CA GLU A 364 -20.06 -6.92 -8.03
C GLU A 364 -20.61 -8.36 -8.08
N THR A 365 -20.36 -9.17 -7.06
CA THR A 365 -20.68 -10.61 -7.06
C THR A 365 -21.90 -10.98 -6.22
N VAL A 366 -22.26 -10.18 -5.22
CA VAL A 366 -23.37 -10.47 -4.30
C VAL A 366 -24.70 -9.95 -4.88
N THR A 367 -25.71 -10.82 -4.90
CA THR A 367 -27.05 -10.54 -5.46
C THR A 367 -27.92 -9.64 -4.58
N LYS A 368 -27.56 -9.45 -3.30
CA LYS A 368 -28.30 -8.65 -2.32
C LYS A 368 -27.40 -7.60 -1.69
N THR A 369 -27.73 -6.34 -1.90
CA THR A 369 -27.08 -5.21 -1.24
C THR A 369 -28.11 -4.34 -0.55
N LEU A 370 -27.71 -3.68 0.54
CA LEU A 370 -28.57 -2.74 1.26
C LEU A 370 -27.99 -1.33 1.14
N VAL A 371 -28.82 -0.40 0.65
CA VAL A 371 -28.45 1.01 0.55
C VAL A 371 -28.78 1.72 1.86
N VAL A 372 -27.74 2.18 2.55
CA VAL A 372 -27.80 2.84 3.85
C VAL A 372 -27.56 4.34 3.65
N LYS A 373 -28.63 5.15 3.55
CA LYS A 373 -28.57 6.63 3.44
C LYS A 373 -27.71 7.17 2.28
N GLY A 374 -28.35 7.60 1.20
CA GLY A 374 -27.63 8.14 0.03
C GLY A 374 -27.00 7.00 -0.78
N ASP A 375 -25.65 6.95 -0.78
CA ASP A 375 -24.83 6.10 -1.68
C ASP A 375 -24.06 4.96 -0.98
N ILE A 376 -24.27 4.72 0.32
CA ILE A 376 -23.52 3.65 1.04
C ILE A 376 -24.16 2.30 0.75
N VAL A 377 -23.45 1.47 -0.02
CA VAL A 377 -23.89 0.12 -0.39
C VAL A 377 -23.16 -0.90 0.48
N VAL A 378 -23.88 -1.59 1.34
CA VAL A 378 -23.33 -2.61 2.25
C VAL A 378 -23.76 -4.00 1.81
N THR A 379 -22.85 -4.95 1.90
CA THR A 379 -23.09 -6.35 1.58
C THR A 379 -24.06 -6.98 2.57
N ASP A 380 -25.12 -7.59 2.05
CA ASP A 380 -26.03 -8.43 2.82
C ASP A 380 -25.49 -9.85 2.85
N LEU A 381 -25.10 -10.32 4.04
CA LEU A 381 -24.51 -11.62 4.29
C LEU A 381 -25.50 -12.59 4.96
N THR A 382 -26.80 -12.28 4.93
CA THR A 382 -27.84 -13.04 5.65
C THR A 382 -27.85 -14.52 5.28
N ASP A 383 -27.70 -14.83 4.00
CA ASP A 383 -27.73 -16.21 3.49
C ASP A 383 -26.34 -16.89 3.55
N ASP A 384 -25.27 -16.11 3.77
CA ASP A 384 -23.88 -16.58 3.76
C ASP A 384 -23.34 -16.93 5.15
N ILE A 385 -24.03 -16.49 6.22
CA ILE A 385 -23.57 -16.65 7.60
C ILE A 385 -24.41 -17.67 8.35
N ALA A 386 -23.73 -18.70 8.85
CA ALA A 386 -24.32 -19.66 9.78
C ALA A 386 -23.95 -19.30 11.23
N LEU A 387 -24.93 -18.92 12.05
CA LEU A 387 -24.71 -18.67 13.48
C LEU A 387 -24.32 -19.96 14.22
N ILE A 388 -23.36 -19.86 15.13
CA ILE A 388 -22.87 -20.94 15.98
C ILE A 388 -23.39 -20.75 17.41
N GLY A 389 -24.03 -21.79 17.96
CA GLY A 389 -24.52 -21.80 19.34
C GLY A 389 -25.98 -21.39 19.47
N LYS A 390 -26.57 -21.67 20.64
CA LYS A 390 -27.98 -21.36 20.96
C LYS A 390 -28.18 -20.03 21.70
N HIS A 391 -27.10 -19.44 22.18
CA HIS A 391 -27.11 -18.22 22.99
C HIS A 391 -26.01 -17.27 22.53
N ALA A 392 -26.21 -15.97 22.76
CA ALA A 392 -25.18 -14.97 22.54
C ALA A 392 -23.92 -15.27 23.39
N VAL A 393 -22.75 -15.05 22.80
CA VAL A 393 -21.45 -15.28 23.46
C VAL A 393 -21.08 -14.11 24.37
N GLY A 394 -21.58 -12.91 24.05
CA GLY A 394 -21.43 -11.72 24.86
C GLY A 394 -22.62 -10.79 24.70
N GLY A 395 -22.84 -9.92 25.69
CA GLY A 395 -23.91 -8.93 25.67
C GLY A 395 -23.44 -7.63 26.32
N GLY A 396 -23.72 -6.52 25.65
CA GLY A 396 -23.55 -5.18 26.19
C GLY A 396 -24.89 -4.60 26.67
N ALA A 397 -24.87 -3.32 27.05
CA ALA A 397 -26.09 -2.60 27.40
C ALA A 397 -27.09 -2.51 26.22
N PHE A 398 -26.59 -2.55 24.98
CA PHE A 398 -27.37 -2.24 23.78
C PHE A 398 -27.30 -3.30 22.66
N SER A 399 -26.50 -4.36 22.83
CA SER A 399 -26.28 -5.35 21.78
C SER A 399 -25.99 -6.75 22.32
N ASP A 400 -26.28 -7.75 21.51
CA ASP A 400 -25.90 -9.15 21.71
C ASP A 400 -24.92 -9.56 20.62
N VAL A 401 -23.84 -10.24 21.00
CA VAL A 401 -22.79 -10.70 20.10
C VAL A 401 -22.86 -12.20 19.96
N TRP A 402 -23.02 -12.67 18.74
CA TRP A 402 -23.05 -14.07 18.36
C TRP A 402 -21.79 -14.45 17.60
N LYS A 403 -21.38 -15.71 17.70
CA LYS A 403 -20.34 -16.28 16.83
C LYS A 403 -21.02 -16.87 15.60
N GLY A 404 -20.41 -16.74 14.44
CA GLY A 404 -20.87 -17.32 13.18
C GLY A 404 -19.73 -17.93 12.37
N LYS A 405 -20.09 -18.67 11.33
CA LYS A 405 -19.20 -19.12 10.26
C LYS A 405 -19.56 -18.39 8.97
N TRP A 406 -18.54 -17.95 8.23
CA TRP A 406 -18.69 -17.32 6.94
C TRP A 406 -17.63 -17.88 5.98
N CYS A 407 -18.04 -18.31 4.79
CA CYS A 407 -17.08 -18.64 3.73
C CYS A 407 -16.77 -17.36 2.96
N ASP A 408 -15.56 -16.84 3.11
CA ASP A 408 -15.15 -15.68 2.35
C ASP A 408 -15.02 -16.05 0.86
N GLN A 409 -15.89 -15.50 0.02
CA GLN A 409 -15.90 -15.77 -1.42
C GLN A 409 -14.67 -15.22 -2.15
N VAL A 410 -13.92 -14.28 -1.54
CA VAL A 410 -12.69 -13.70 -2.12
C VAL A 410 -11.48 -14.61 -1.89
N GLU A 411 -11.31 -15.05 -0.64
CA GLU A 411 -10.18 -15.88 -0.22
C GLU A 411 -10.48 -17.39 -0.30
N GLY A 412 -11.74 -17.78 -0.48
CA GLY A 412 -12.19 -19.17 -0.52
C GLY A 412 -12.02 -19.91 0.81
N LYS A 413 -11.89 -19.17 1.93
CA LYS A 413 -11.60 -19.71 3.25
C LYS A 413 -12.80 -19.56 4.19
N GLU A 414 -13.08 -20.62 4.94
CA GLU A 414 -14.02 -20.53 6.06
C GLU A 414 -13.38 -19.72 7.19
N CYS A 415 -14.08 -18.67 7.62
CA CYS A 415 -13.65 -17.80 8.71
C CYS A 415 -14.72 -17.72 9.79
N ALA A 416 -14.28 -17.56 11.04
CA ALA A 416 -15.17 -17.27 12.15
C ALA A 416 -15.50 -15.77 12.16
N VAL A 417 -16.77 -15.44 12.34
CA VAL A 417 -17.26 -14.06 12.38
C VAL A 417 -17.98 -13.77 13.70
N ALA A 418 -17.95 -12.51 14.11
CA ALA A 418 -18.78 -11.95 15.16
C ALA A 418 -19.98 -11.23 14.54
N VAL A 419 -21.18 -11.55 15.02
CA VAL A 419 -22.43 -10.91 14.59
C VAL A 419 -23.02 -10.14 15.75
N LYS A 420 -22.98 -8.81 15.68
CA LYS A 420 -23.48 -7.90 16.71
C LYS A 420 -24.90 -7.47 16.37
N PHE A 421 -25.90 -8.04 17.03
CA PHE A 421 -27.30 -7.63 16.92
C PHE A 421 -27.62 -6.50 17.89
N LEU A 422 -28.24 -5.44 17.38
CA LEU A 422 -28.75 -4.36 18.22
C LEU A 422 -30.05 -4.81 18.91
N ARG A 423 -30.15 -4.62 20.24
CA ARG A 423 -31.35 -5.03 21.00
C ARG A 423 -32.54 -4.14 20.67
N SER A 424 -33.63 -4.75 20.19
CA SER A 424 -34.88 -4.06 19.83
C SER A 424 -35.59 -3.42 21.04
N VAL A 425 -35.41 -3.97 22.25
CA VAL A 425 -36.11 -3.60 23.49
C VAL A 425 -35.83 -2.15 23.96
N MET A 426 -34.81 -1.48 23.43
CA MET A 426 -34.43 -0.10 23.78
C MET A 426 -34.77 0.94 22.69
N ALA A 427 -35.38 0.52 21.58
CA ALA A 427 -35.90 1.42 20.56
C ALA A 427 -37.42 1.43 20.66
N GLN A 428 -38.00 2.47 21.26
CA GLN A 428 -39.45 2.67 21.32
C GLN A 428 -40.12 2.66 19.93
N ASN A 429 -39.35 2.75 18.84
CA ASN A 429 -39.79 2.64 17.45
C ASN A 429 -38.65 2.13 16.53
N LYS A 430 -39.00 1.28 15.54
CA LYS A 430 -38.14 0.74 14.46
C LYS A 430 -37.35 1.82 13.71
N GLU A 431 -37.91 3.01 13.54
CA GLU A 431 -37.24 4.13 12.86
C GLU A 431 -36.00 4.63 13.61
N LYS A 432 -36.05 4.70 14.95
CA LYS A 432 -34.90 5.13 15.76
C LYS A 432 -33.78 4.09 15.72
N LEU A 433 -34.13 2.80 15.71
CA LEU A 433 -33.18 1.70 15.54
C LEU A 433 -32.49 1.76 14.17
N LEU A 434 -33.25 2.01 13.11
CA LEU A 434 -32.71 2.14 11.75
C LEU A 434 -31.79 3.36 11.61
N LYS A 435 -32.15 4.53 12.16
CA LYS A 435 -31.26 5.70 12.17
C LYS A 435 -29.95 5.43 12.93
N ARG A 436 -30.00 4.66 14.03
CA ARG A 436 -28.82 4.25 14.80
C ARG A 436 -27.91 3.32 13.99
N LEU A 437 -28.49 2.27 13.43
CA LEU A 437 -27.76 1.34 12.56
C LEU A 437 -27.15 2.09 11.39
N GLN A 438 -27.91 2.97 10.73
CA GLN A 438 -27.41 3.79 9.63
C GLN A 438 -26.19 4.61 10.06
N ALA A 439 -26.24 5.27 11.22
CA ALA A 439 -25.10 6.05 11.72
C ALA A 439 -23.87 5.18 12.01
N GLU A 440 -24.06 4.04 12.68
CA GLU A 440 -22.97 3.11 13.04
C GLU A 440 -22.32 2.52 11.78
N VAL A 441 -23.14 2.01 10.86
CA VAL A 441 -22.69 1.45 9.58
C VAL A 441 -22.03 2.52 8.71
N SER A 442 -22.58 3.73 8.63
CA SER A 442 -22.00 4.81 7.81
C SER A 442 -20.60 5.21 8.27
N THR A 443 -20.32 5.16 9.57
CA THR A 443 -18.97 5.44 10.09
C THR A 443 -18.06 4.23 9.96
N TRP A 444 -18.54 3.04 10.34
CA TRP A 444 -17.74 1.82 10.38
C TRP A 444 -17.36 1.31 8.99
N HIS A 445 -18.24 1.44 7.98
CA HIS A 445 -18.03 0.94 6.62
C HIS A 445 -16.73 1.45 5.97
N TYR A 446 -16.31 2.68 6.28
CA TYR A 446 -15.11 3.31 5.71
C TYR A 446 -13.84 3.07 6.54
N LEU A 447 -13.95 2.48 7.72
CA LEU A 447 -12.79 2.23 8.57
C LEU A 447 -12.07 0.98 8.12
N CYS A 448 -10.76 1.14 8.00
CA CYS A 448 -9.87 0.05 7.68
C CYS A 448 -8.48 0.36 8.21
N HIS A 449 -8.06 -0.45 9.18
CA HIS A 449 -6.75 -0.36 9.81
C HIS A 449 -6.48 -1.68 10.51
N ARG A 450 -5.23 -2.16 10.52
CA ARG A 450 -4.89 -3.45 11.12
C ARG A 450 -5.36 -3.59 12.57
N ASN A 451 -5.33 -2.49 13.34
CA ASN A 451 -5.72 -2.46 14.75
C ASN A 451 -7.14 -1.92 15.00
N VAL A 452 -8.01 -1.87 14.00
CA VAL A 452 -9.43 -1.45 14.14
C VAL A 452 -10.32 -2.50 13.50
N ALA A 453 -11.37 -2.93 14.21
CA ALA A 453 -12.28 -3.95 13.74
C ALA A 453 -12.93 -3.53 12.42
N GLN A 454 -12.96 -4.43 11.44
CA GLN A 454 -13.53 -4.19 10.12
C GLN A 454 -14.99 -4.63 10.05
N LEU A 455 -15.83 -3.85 9.36
CA LEU A 455 -17.19 -4.25 8.98
C LEU A 455 -17.15 -5.06 7.68
N HIS A 456 -17.52 -6.34 7.73
CA HIS A 456 -17.63 -7.20 6.55
C HIS A 456 -18.97 -7.02 5.83
N GLY A 457 -20.03 -6.78 6.59
CA GLY A 457 -21.37 -6.61 6.03
C GLY A 457 -22.41 -6.56 7.13
N ILE A 458 -23.67 -6.75 6.74
CA ILE A 458 -24.81 -6.85 7.65
C ILE A 458 -25.54 -8.18 7.46
N VAL A 459 -26.27 -8.59 8.48
CA VAL A 459 -27.26 -9.67 8.39
C VAL A 459 -28.62 -9.16 8.84
N GLN A 460 -29.67 -9.63 8.20
CA GLN A 460 -31.04 -9.28 8.53
C GLN A 460 -31.80 -10.53 8.99
N SER A 461 -32.43 -10.44 10.15
CA SER A 461 -33.43 -11.39 10.63
C SER A 461 -34.75 -10.66 10.81
N GLU A 462 -35.88 -11.39 10.90
CA GLU A 462 -37.25 -10.86 10.83
C GLU A 462 -37.48 -9.55 11.62
N ASN A 463 -36.83 -9.39 12.78
CA ASN A 463 -36.89 -8.18 13.61
C ASN A 463 -35.53 -7.65 14.10
N MET A 464 -34.41 -8.13 13.55
CA MET A 464 -33.07 -7.75 14.01
C MET A 464 -32.14 -7.47 12.82
N ILE A 465 -31.26 -6.48 12.99
CA ILE A 465 -30.16 -6.26 12.05
C ILE A 465 -28.86 -6.42 12.83
N GLY A 466 -27.98 -7.26 12.29
CA GLY A 466 -26.68 -7.56 12.84
C GLY A 466 -25.57 -6.98 11.98
N MET A 467 -24.53 -6.47 12.63
CA MET A 467 -23.28 -6.07 11.97
C MET A 467 -22.27 -7.20 12.07
N VAL A 468 -21.56 -7.47 10.98
CA VAL A 468 -20.62 -8.60 10.88
C VAL A 468 -19.19 -8.10 10.86
N SER A 469 -18.35 -8.67 11.72
CA SER A 469 -16.90 -8.45 11.73
C SER A 469 -16.14 -9.76 11.94
N ALA A 470 -14.82 -9.75 11.82
CA ALA A 470 -13.99 -10.90 12.16
C ALA A 470 -14.16 -11.32 13.63
N TRP A 471 -14.15 -12.62 13.90
CA TRP A 471 -14.12 -13.15 15.26
C TRP A 471 -12.69 -13.11 15.83
N CYS A 472 -12.51 -12.47 16.98
CA CYS A 472 -11.23 -12.44 17.69
C CYS A 472 -11.14 -13.64 18.65
N GLU A 473 -10.38 -14.67 18.27
CA GLU A 473 -10.32 -15.97 18.97
C GLU A 473 -9.85 -15.87 20.42
N HIS A 474 -8.97 -14.92 20.70
CA HIS A 474 -8.38 -14.74 22.02
C HIS A 474 -9.19 -13.80 22.93
N GLY A 475 -10.38 -13.38 22.50
CA GLY A 475 -11.29 -12.57 23.30
C GLY A 475 -10.74 -11.16 23.59
N THR A 476 -11.05 -10.62 24.77
CA THR A 476 -10.60 -9.28 25.18
C THR A 476 -9.12 -9.31 25.61
N ILE A 477 -8.42 -8.18 25.50
CA ILE A 477 -7.01 -8.07 25.91
C ILE A 477 -6.80 -8.48 27.38
N ARG A 478 -7.79 -8.21 28.23
CA ARG A 478 -7.77 -8.61 29.64
C ARG A 478 -7.88 -10.13 29.81
N HIS A 479 -8.73 -10.79 29.03
CA HIS A 479 -8.78 -12.25 29.01
C HIS A 479 -7.48 -12.84 28.44
N TYR A 480 -6.98 -12.29 27.34
CA TYR A 480 -5.75 -12.73 26.70
C TYR A 480 -4.55 -12.69 27.67
N LEU A 481 -4.29 -11.52 28.27
CA LEU A 481 -3.17 -11.32 29.20
C LEU A 481 -3.30 -12.06 30.54
N LYS A 482 -4.48 -12.61 30.85
CA LYS A 482 -4.71 -13.35 32.10
C LYS A 482 -4.75 -14.86 31.88
N ASN A 483 -5.36 -15.30 30.78
CA ASN A 483 -5.80 -16.67 30.58
C ASN A 483 -5.18 -17.35 29.37
N VAL A 484 -4.70 -16.59 28.37
CA VAL A 484 -4.21 -17.15 27.11
C VAL A 484 -2.70 -16.98 26.99
N ASN A 485 -2.19 -15.76 27.15
CA ASN A 485 -0.77 -15.45 27.05
C ASN A 485 -0.37 -14.34 28.05
N PRO A 486 -0.09 -14.70 29.32
CA PRO A 486 0.32 -13.73 30.35
C PRO A 486 1.64 -13.01 30.06
N ASP A 487 2.51 -13.66 29.29
CA ASP A 487 3.86 -13.21 28.94
C ASP A 487 3.90 -12.48 27.58
N ALA A 488 2.73 -12.19 26.99
CA ALA A 488 2.66 -11.43 25.74
C ALA A 488 3.39 -10.09 25.87
N ASN A 489 4.02 -9.65 24.77
CA ASN A 489 4.69 -8.35 24.75
C ASN A 489 3.67 -7.21 24.89
N ARG A 490 3.56 -6.68 26.12
CA ARG A 490 2.63 -5.61 26.50
C ARG A 490 2.95 -4.28 25.80
N MET A 491 4.23 -3.98 25.55
CA MET A 491 4.65 -2.80 24.79
C MET A 491 4.15 -2.86 23.34
N LYS A 492 4.29 -4.01 22.69
CA LYS A 492 3.77 -4.25 21.34
C LYS A 492 2.25 -4.07 21.28
N LEU A 493 1.51 -4.59 22.27
CA LEU A 493 0.06 -4.42 22.34
C LEU A 493 -0.35 -2.94 22.53
N MET A 494 0.34 -2.20 23.41
CA MET A 494 0.06 -0.76 23.60
C MET A 494 0.36 0.06 22.34
N HIS A 495 1.45 -0.26 21.63
CA HIS A 495 1.78 0.36 20.34
C HIS A 495 0.69 0.13 19.30
N GLN A 496 0.23 -1.11 19.16
CA GLN A 496 -0.88 -1.49 18.27
C GLN A 496 -2.18 -0.74 18.59
N ILE A 497 -2.53 -0.63 19.88
CA ILE A 497 -3.70 0.16 20.30
C ILE A 497 -3.50 1.64 19.95
N ALA A 498 -2.33 2.21 20.21
CA ALA A 498 -2.04 3.61 19.88
C ALA A 498 -2.19 3.88 18.38
N SER A 499 -1.69 2.96 17.55
CA SER A 499 -1.79 3.00 16.09
C SER A 499 -3.25 3.05 15.63
N GLY A 500 -4.10 2.17 16.18
CA GLY A 500 -5.53 2.17 15.87
C GLY A 500 -6.27 3.42 16.34
N VAL A 501 -5.93 4.01 17.49
CA VAL A 501 -6.59 5.24 17.97
C VAL A 501 -6.12 6.45 17.16
N ALA A 502 -4.83 6.57 16.84
CA ALA A 502 -4.30 7.62 15.97
C ALA A 502 -5.02 7.61 14.62
N TYR A 503 -5.17 6.43 14.02
CA TYR A 503 -5.94 6.24 12.81
C TYR A 503 -7.37 6.81 12.88
N LEU A 504 -8.10 6.58 13.98
CA LEU A 504 -9.45 7.09 14.16
C LEU A 504 -9.46 8.63 14.29
N HIS A 505 -8.47 9.20 14.98
CA HIS A 505 -8.34 10.64 15.21
C HIS A 505 -7.96 11.39 13.92
N ASP A 506 -7.19 10.77 13.04
CA ASP A 506 -6.76 11.37 11.77
C ASP A 506 -7.79 11.20 10.65
N PHE A 507 -8.74 10.27 10.82
CA PHE A 507 -9.84 10.06 9.88
C PHE A 507 -10.63 11.35 9.63
N LYS A 508 -11.20 11.49 8.43
CA LYS A 508 -12.00 12.67 8.04
C LYS A 508 -13.42 12.24 7.63
N PRO A 509 -14.47 12.67 8.35
CA PRO A 509 -14.44 13.47 9.59
C PRO A 509 -13.82 12.70 10.77
N VAL A 510 -13.24 13.43 11.73
CA VAL A 510 -12.58 12.84 12.93
C VAL A 510 -13.52 11.88 13.65
N ILE A 511 -13.00 10.70 14.00
CA ILE A 511 -13.75 9.70 14.76
C ILE A 511 -13.18 9.64 16.17
N ILE A 512 -14.05 9.92 17.13
CA ILE A 512 -13.75 9.80 18.56
C ILE A 512 -14.35 8.48 19.03
N HIS A 513 -13.51 7.64 19.65
CA HIS A 513 -13.93 6.34 20.18
C HIS A 513 -14.99 6.53 21.27
N GLY A 514 -14.68 7.35 22.28
CA GLY A 514 -15.60 7.78 23.35
C GLY A 514 -15.92 6.73 24.42
N ASP A 515 -15.54 5.47 24.22
CA ASP A 515 -15.68 4.37 25.20
C ASP A 515 -14.46 3.43 25.20
N LEU A 516 -13.25 3.98 25.14
CA LEU A 516 -12.03 3.19 25.03
C LEU A 516 -11.70 2.53 26.38
N LYS A 517 -11.61 1.20 26.41
CA LYS A 517 -11.37 0.39 27.62
C LYS A 517 -10.88 -1.02 27.23
N GLY A 518 -10.28 -1.76 28.15
CA GLY A 518 -9.74 -3.09 27.87
C GLY A 518 -10.78 -4.10 27.35
N SER A 519 -12.06 -3.97 27.71
CA SER A 519 -13.12 -4.86 27.16
C SER A 519 -13.41 -4.63 25.68
N ASN A 520 -13.03 -3.46 25.15
CA ASN A 520 -13.26 -3.08 23.75
C ASN A 520 -11.99 -3.25 22.90
N ILE A 521 -10.90 -3.73 23.51
CA ILE A 521 -9.69 -4.19 22.80
C ILE A 521 -9.76 -5.72 22.72
N LEU A 522 -9.94 -6.24 21.52
CA LEU A 522 -9.96 -7.66 21.24
C LEU A 522 -8.60 -8.14 20.73
N ILE A 523 -8.29 -9.42 20.88
CA ILE A 523 -7.05 -10.02 20.38
C ILE A 523 -7.39 -11.05 19.31
N ASP A 524 -6.85 -10.86 18.11
CA ASP A 524 -7.05 -11.78 16.99
C ASP A 524 -6.27 -13.10 17.18
N HIS A 525 -6.48 -14.05 16.26
CA HIS A 525 -5.82 -15.35 16.26
C HIS A 525 -4.28 -15.27 16.15
N GLN A 526 -3.73 -14.16 15.66
CA GLN A 526 -2.28 -13.92 15.54
C GLN A 526 -1.71 -13.14 16.74
N GLY A 527 -2.55 -12.78 17.72
CA GLY A 527 -2.13 -12.04 18.91
C GLY A 527 -2.06 -10.52 18.74
N TYR A 528 -2.68 -9.96 17.70
CA TYR A 528 -2.74 -8.51 17.46
C TYR A 528 -3.93 -7.87 18.18
N ALA A 529 -3.72 -6.66 18.70
CA ALA A 529 -4.77 -5.87 19.31
C ALA A 529 -5.67 -5.21 18.25
N ILE A 530 -6.98 -5.39 18.41
CA ILE A 530 -8.04 -4.89 17.53
C ILE A 530 -9.01 -4.05 18.35
N ILE A 531 -9.13 -2.76 18.03
CA ILE A 531 -10.09 -1.85 18.65
C ILE A 531 -11.48 -2.13 18.10
N SER A 532 -12.47 -2.26 18.97
CA SER A 532 -13.88 -2.53 18.63
C SER A 532 -14.82 -1.54 19.34
N ASP A 533 -16.10 -1.51 18.97
CA ASP A 533 -17.13 -0.68 19.62
C ASP A 533 -16.83 0.84 19.64
N PHE A 534 -16.12 1.33 18.61
CA PHE A 534 -15.86 2.74 18.36
C PHE A 534 -17.07 3.46 17.73
N GLY A 535 -17.11 4.80 17.80
CA GLY A 535 -18.10 5.61 17.08
C GLY A 535 -19.50 5.62 17.70
N LEU A 536 -19.70 4.96 18.84
CA LEU A 536 -20.98 4.90 19.56
C LEU A 536 -21.33 6.19 20.33
N SER A 537 -20.42 7.16 20.40
CA SER A 537 -20.55 8.38 21.20
C SER A 537 -21.72 9.29 20.78
N LYS A 538 -21.95 9.47 19.47
CA LYS A 538 -23.08 10.27 18.94
C LYS A 538 -24.44 9.61 19.14
N VAL A 539 -24.48 8.29 19.32
CA VAL A 539 -25.72 7.54 19.57
C VAL A 539 -25.99 7.45 21.08
N LYS A 540 -24.95 7.46 21.92
CA LYS A 540 -25.03 7.44 23.39
C LYS A 540 -25.58 8.74 24.01
N SER A 541 -25.54 9.87 23.30
CA SER A 541 -26.11 11.16 23.76
C SER A 541 -27.63 11.16 23.85
N ASP A 542 -28.31 10.27 23.12
CA ASP A 542 -29.78 10.11 23.10
C ASP A 542 -30.34 9.30 24.29
N PHE A 543 -29.47 8.89 25.22
CA PHE A 543 -29.80 8.04 26.35
C PHE A 543 -29.56 8.80 27.66
N SER A 544 -30.33 8.47 28.70
CA SER A 544 -30.11 8.99 30.05
C SER A 544 -28.64 8.80 30.43
N ALA A 545 -27.97 9.91 30.73
CA ALA A 545 -26.54 9.98 31.03
C ALA A 545 -26.12 8.98 32.12
N SER A 546 -27.00 8.60 33.05
CA SER A 546 -26.71 7.61 34.10
C SER A 546 -26.62 6.17 33.59
N SER A 547 -27.29 5.82 32.50
CA SER A 547 -27.29 4.47 31.92
C SER A 547 -26.20 4.27 30.85
N SER A 548 -25.79 5.32 30.15
CA SER A 548 -24.82 5.27 29.04
C SER A 548 -23.37 5.01 29.46
N PHE A 549 -23.02 5.30 30.72
CA PHE A 549 -21.64 5.23 31.22
C PHE A 549 -21.41 4.15 32.29
N ALA A 550 -22.45 3.36 32.64
CA ALA A 550 -22.34 2.29 33.62
C ALA A 550 -21.26 1.27 33.19
N GLY A 551 -20.23 1.08 34.03
CA GLY A 551 -19.13 0.15 33.76
C GLY A 551 -17.96 0.70 32.93
N SER A 552 -17.98 1.98 32.52
CA SER A 552 -16.84 2.65 31.85
C SER A 552 -16.17 3.74 32.67
N THR A 553 -16.66 4.02 33.89
CA THR A 553 -16.25 5.15 34.74
C THR A 553 -14.74 5.25 34.97
N ARG A 554 -14.04 4.12 35.05
CA ARG A 554 -12.60 4.05 35.35
C ARG A 554 -11.71 4.60 34.24
N TRP A 555 -12.21 4.70 33.01
CA TRP A 555 -11.48 5.23 31.85
C TRP A 555 -11.95 6.64 31.47
N MET A 556 -12.94 7.21 32.18
CA MET A 556 -13.50 8.51 31.84
C MET A 556 -12.59 9.65 32.27
N ALA A 557 -12.40 10.61 31.36
CA ALA A 557 -11.60 11.80 31.64
C ALA A 557 -12.30 12.75 32.63
N PRO A 558 -11.54 13.54 33.43
CA PRO A 558 -12.09 14.41 34.46
C PRO A 558 -13.14 15.40 33.97
N GLU A 559 -12.96 15.97 32.77
CA GLU A 559 -13.89 16.90 32.16
C GLU A 559 -15.24 16.25 31.80
N ILE A 560 -15.23 14.96 31.46
CA ILE A 560 -16.46 14.21 31.19
C ILE A 560 -17.18 13.94 32.49
N VAL A 561 -16.46 13.49 33.53
CA VAL A 561 -17.02 13.24 34.86
C VAL A 561 -17.63 14.52 35.44
N ARG A 562 -16.91 15.65 35.39
CA ARG A 562 -17.41 16.95 35.87
C ARG A 562 -18.71 17.37 35.19
N ALA A 563 -18.80 17.25 33.87
CA ALA A 563 -20.02 17.63 33.15
C ALA A 563 -21.23 16.75 33.53
N LEU A 564 -21.02 15.48 33.89
CA LEU A 564 -22.10 14.61 34.39
C LEU A 564 -22.65 15.08 35.75
N PHE A 565 -21.80 15.63 36.63
CA PHE A 565 -22.22 16.17 37.93
C PHE A 565 -22.85 17.56 37.82
N GLU A 566 -22.38 18.38 36.87
CA GLU A 566 -22.82 19.77 36.73
C GLU A 566 -24.20 19.92 36.08
N GLY A 567 -24.77 18.83 35.53
CA GLY A 567 -26.20 18.67 35.30
C GLY A 567 -26.91 19.88 34.69
N ARG A 568 -26.58 20.25 33.44
CA ARG A 568 -27.35 21.26 32.71
C ARG A 568 -27.75 20.69 31.36
N SER A 569 -29.06 20.62 31.11
CA SER A 569 -29.80 20.45 29.83
C SER A 569 -29.19 19.54 28.75
N GLU A 570 -30.01 18.84 27.95
CA GLU A 570 -29.52 18.06 26.77
C GLU A 570 -28.60 18.87 25.83
N ALA A 571 -28.69 20.20 25.85
CA ALA A 571 -27.83 21.12 25.11
C ALA A 571 -26.37 21.25 25.61
N ASN A 572 -26.04 20.85 26.85
CA ASN A 572 -24.68 20.96 27.45
C ASN A 572 -24.12 19.60 27.90
N MET A 573 -24.46 18.51 27.20
CA MET A 573 -23.88 17.18 27.47
C MET A 573 -22.35 17.19 27.27
N PRO A 574 -21.58 16.43 28.10
CA PRO A 574 -20.15 16.27 27.90
C PRO A 574 -19.84 15.84 26.47
N GLN A 575 -19.12 16.69 25.75
CA GLN A 575 -18.59 16.33 24.45
C GLN A 575 -17.37 15.46 24.68
N VAL A 576 -17.47 14.17 24.34
CA VAL A 576 -16.27 13.36 24.18
C VAL A 576 -15.41 13.97 23.08
N THR A 577 -14.10 13.97 23.29
CA THR A 577 -13.11 14.56 22.39
C THR A 577 -11.97 13.57 22.16
N THR A 578 -11.12 13.85 21.17
CA THR A 578 -9.87 13.11 20.98
C THR A 578 -9.00 13.15 22.25
N ALA A 579 -8.99 14.27 22.99
CA ALA A 579 -8.28 14.38 24.26
C ALA A 579 -8.87 13.48 25.37
N SER A 580 -10.18 13.21 25.35
CA SER A 580 -10.79 12.24 26.27
C SER A 580 -10.42 10.79 25.92
N ASP A 581 -10.27 10.47 24.63
CA ASP A 581 -9.74 9.16 24.20
C ASP A 581 -8.28 8.97 24.63
N VAL A 582 -7.45 10.03 24.58
CA VAL A 582 -6.04 9.98 25.04
C VAL A 582 -5.96 9.64 26.54
N TYR A 583 -6.86 10.19 27.36
CA TYR A 583 -6.95 9.87 28.78
C TYR A 583 -7.35 8.39 28.98
N ALA A 584 -8.36 7.94 28.24
CA ALA A 584 -8.82 6.56 28.28
C ALA A 584 -7.73 5.59 27.79
N PHE A 585 -6.96 5.96 26.76
CA PHE A 585 -5.81 5.21 26.25
C PHE A 585 -4.75 5.03 27.34
N GLY A 586 -4.37 6.10 28.06
CA GLY A 586 -3.44 5.97 29.19
C GLY A 586 -3.94 4.99 30.25
N SER A 587 -5.24 4.99 30.51
CA SER A 587 -5.89 4.06 31.45
C SER A 587 -5.90 2.61 30.93
N VAL A 588 -6.07 2.40 29.61
CA VAL A 588 -5.90 1.09 28.97
C VAL A 588 -4.45 0.61 29.05
N CYS A 589 -3.46 1.47 28.84
CA CYS A 589 -2.05 1.12 28.98
C CYS A 589 -1.72 0.68 30.41
N LEU A 590 -2.27 1.35 31.43
CA LEU A 590 -2.14 0.90 32.82
C LEU A 590 -2.74 -0.50 33.02
N GLU A 591 -3.93 -0.75 32.46
CA GLU A 591 -4.60 -2.05 32.52
C GLU A 591 -3.78 -3.14 31.81
N VAL A 592 -3.25 -2.85 30.63
CA VAL A 592 -2.40 -3.76 29.84
C VAL A 592 -1.10 -4.06 30.57
N MET A 593 -0.48 -3.08 31.23
CA MET A 593 0.79 -3.29 31.92
C MET A 593 0.62 -4.07 33.22
N THR A 594 -0.40 -3.74 34.01
CA THR A 594 -0.55 -4.27 35.37
C THR A 594 -1.50 -5.47 35.46
N GLY A 595 -2.35 -5.67 34.46
CA GLY A 595 -3.48 -6.60 34.53
C GLY A 595 -4.60 -6.17 35.49
N ALA A 596 -4.45 -5.02 36.15
CA ALA A 596 -5.42 -4.46 37.10
C ALA A 596 -6.28 -3.38 36.45
N LEU A 597 -7.50 -3.20 36.94
CA LEU A 597 -8.35 -2.09 36.50
C LEU A 597 -7.77 -0.75 36.98
N PRO A 598 -7.97 0.35 36.23
CA PRO A 598 -7.66 1.68 36.73
C PRO A 598 -8.43 1.96 38.02
N TYR A 599 -7.80 2.68 38.96
CA TYR A 599 -8.29 2.87 40.32
C TYR A 599 -8.51 1.54 41.09
N PRO A 600 -7.48 0.68 41.22
CA PRO A 600 -7.62 -0.67 41.78
C PRO A 600 -8.07 -0.68 43.25
N CYS A 601 -7.77 0.36 44.01
CA CYS A 601 -8.18 0.47 45.42
C CYS A 601 -9.66 0.85 45.61
N THR A 602 -10.32 1.34 44.55
CA THR A 602 -11.68 1.89 44.65
C THR A 602 -12.68 0.89 44.05
N LYS A 603 -13.62 0.41 44.88
CA LYS A 603 -14.48 -0.74 44.53
C LYS A 603 -15.69 -0.38 43.66
N ASN A 604 -16.27 0.80 43.83
CA ASN A 604 -17.50 1.21 43.14
C ASN A 604 -17.27 2.45 42.25
N ASP A 605 -18.11 2.59 41.21
CA ASP A 605 -17.96 3.64 40.20
C ASP A 605 -18.14 5.05 40.80
N LEU A 606 -19.01 5.23 41.79
CA LEU A 606 -19.18 6.54 42.47
C LEU A 606 -17.90 6.98 43.18
N GLY A 607 -17.22 6.06 43.87
CA GLY A 607 -15.92 6.33 44.50
C GLY A 607 -14.87 6.73 43.47
N VAL A 608 -14.84 6.03 42.33
CA VAL A 608 -13.93 6.37 41.22
C VAL A 608 -14.22 7.77 40.69
N MET A 609 -15.49 8.14 40.53
CA MET A 609 -15.87 9.50 40.14
C MET A 609 -15.37 10.55 41.14
N PHE A 610 -15.50 10.31 42.44
CA PHE A 610 -14.96 11.21 43.47
C PHE A 610 -13.44 11.32 43.41
N ASP A 611 -12.74 10.21 43.21
CA ASP A 611 -11.28 10.18 43.05
C ASP A 611 -10.85 11.01 41.82
N ILE A 612 -11.52 10.81 40.68
CA ILE A 612 -11.30 11.60 39.46
C ILE A 612 -11.51 13.10 39.73
N MET A 613 -12.62 13.48 40.39
CA MET A 613 -12.91 14.88 40.71
C MET A 613 -11.87 15.52 41.64
N ARG A 614 -11.26 14.73 42.53
CA ARG A 614 -10.17 15.15 43.43
C ARG A 614 -8.80 15.22 42.75
N GLY A 615 -8.71 14.89 41.46
CA GLY A 615 -7.44 14.85 40.73
C GLY A 615 -6.58 13.63 41.05
N ILE A 616 -7.17 12.59 41.65
CA ILE A 616 -6.46 11.32 41.87
C ILE A 616 -6.27 10.63 40.52
N LYS A 617 -5.01 10.27 40.23
CA LYS A 617 -4.65 9.62 38.97
C LYS A 617 -5.07 8.15 38.93
N PRO A 618 -5.32 7.58 37.74
CA PRO A 618 -5.73 6.19 37.59
C PRO A 618 -4.76 5.14 38.16
N SER A 619 -3.47 5.48 38.22
CA SER A 619 -2.40 4.63 38.75
C SER A 619 -2.38 4.49 40.27
N MET A 620 -3.22 5.22 41.01
CA MET A 620 -3.20 5.17 42.48
C MET A 620 -3.46 3.74 42.99
N GLY A 621 -2.46 3.17 43.66
CA GLY A 621 -2.50 1.81 44.21
C GLY A 621 -2.20 0.70 43.20
N ALA A 622 -1.82 1.04 41.97
CA ALA A 622 -1.34 0.09 40.98
C ALA A 622 0.19 -0.06 41.06
N PRO A 623 0.76 -1.25 40.80
CA PRO A 623 2.20 -1.42 40.66
C PRO A 623 2.66 -0.71 39.38
N MET A 624 3.27 0.46 39.53
CA MET A 624 3.71 1.28 38.40
C MET A 624 4.80 0.58 37.57
N PRO A 625 4.89 0.87 36.26
CA PRO A 625 5.92 0.29 35.40
C PRO A 625 7.32 0.60 35.92
N HIS A 626 8.25 -0.35 35.82
CA HIS A 626 9.67 -0.08 36.06
C HIS A 626 10.28 0.87 35.00
N CYS A 627 9.62 1.01 33.84
CA CYS A 627 10.01 1.94 32.79
C CYS A 627 9.53 3.36 33.10
N LYS A 628 10.45 4.22 33.52
CA LYS A 628 10.20 5.66 33.80
C LYS A 628 9.67 6.42 32.59
N ALA A 629 10.14 6.09 31.38
CA ALA A 629 9.69 6.78 30.17
C ALA A 629 8.20 6.52 29.89
N LEU A 630 7.74 5.29 30.10
CA LEU A 630 6.31 4.95 30.00
C LEU A 630 5.50 5.67 31.08
N GLU A 631 6.00 5.72 32.32
CA GLU A 631 5.34 6.49 33.39
C GLU A 631 5.17 7.98 33.03
N VAL A 632 6.18 8.60 32.43
CA VAL A 632 6.11 9.99 31.96
C VAL A 632 5.02 10.15 30.90
N LEU A 633 4.96 9.23 29.93
CA LEU A 633 3.92 9.24 28.90
C LEU A 633 2.51 9.14 29.51
N LEU A 634 2.27 8.16 30.39
CA LEU A 634 0.96 7.97 31.03
C LEU A 634 0.54 9.19 31.85
N ASN A 635 1.49 9.80 32.57
CA ASN A 635 1.23 11.04 33.31
C ASN A 635 0.85 12.22 32.40
N ARG A 636 1.37 12.28 31.17
CA ARG A 636 0.95 13.28 30.17
C ARG A 636 -0.44 12.97 29.61
N CYS A 637 -0.76 11.70 29.35
CA CYS A 637 -2.10 11.28 28.93
C CYS A 637 -3.17 11.63 29.99
N TRP A 638 -2.82 11.53 31.28
CA TRP A 638 -3.71 11.84 32.41
C TRP A 638 -3.65 13.30 32.88
N ASN A 639 -3.17 14.23 32.06
CA ASN A 639 -3.19 15.65 32.43
C ASN A 639 -4.63 16.12 32.66
N GLU A 640 -4.84 16.90 33.72
CA GLU A 640 -6.15 17.45 34.07
C GLU A 640 -6.69 18.36 32.96
N ALA A 641 -5.82 19.19 32.36
CA ALA A 641 -6.19 20.06 31.24
C ALA A 641 -6.17 19.24 29.93
N PRO A 642 -7.31 19.09 29.22
CA PRO A 642 -7.39 18.28 28.00
C PRO A 642 -6.44 18.76 26.90
N ALA A 643 -6.22 20.08 26.79
CA ALA A 643 -5.33 20.69 25.80
C ALA A 643 -3.83 20.38 26.02
N LEU A 644 -3.45 19.94 27.23
CA LEU A 644 -2.07 19.56 27.56
C LEU A 644 -1.79 18.07 27.35
N ARG A 645 -2.81 17.28 27.00
CA ARG A 645 -2.64 15.87 26.64
C ARG A 645 -2.01 15.79 25.23
N PRO A 646 -1.09 14.85 24.99
CA PRO A 646 -0.49 14.68 23.67
C PRO A 646 -1.53 14.22 22.65
N LYS A 647 -1.28 14.44 21.36
CA LYS A 647 -2.08 13.79 20.31
C LYS A 647 -1.69 12.32 20.20
N MET A 648 -2.59 11.50 19.65
CA MET A 648 -2.29 10.08 19.49
C MET A 648 -1.18 9.81 18.46
N GLU A 649 -0.98 10.68 17.47
CA GLU A 649 0.19 10.67 16.58
C GLU A 649 1.50 10.77 17.40
N ASP A 650 1.60 11.77 18.29
CA ASP A 650 2.78 11.96 19.16
C ASP A 650 2.99 10.76 20.11
N VAL A 651 1.90 10.20 20.63
CA VAL A 651 1.94 9.02 21.51
C VAL A 651 2.45 7.79 20.76
N LEU A 652 2.01 7.58 19.53
CA LEU A 652 2.45 6.47 18.69
C LEU A 652 3.94 6.57 18.35
N GLU A 653 4.42 7.76 18.00
CA GLU A 653 5.84 8.01 17.75
C GLU A 653 6.68 7.70 19.00
N TYR A 654 6.25 8.19 20.17
CA TYR A 654 6.94 7.93 21.43
C TYR A 654 6.98 6.43 21.77
N LEU A 655 5.88 5.70 21.57
CA LEU A 655 5.85 4.25 21.80
C LEU A 655 6.69 3.47 20.78
N THR A 656 6.83 3.98 19.55
CA THR A 656 7.69 3.37 18.52
C THR A 656 9.15 3.43 18.96
N ILE A 657 9.60 4.59 19.45
CA ILE A 657 10.95 4.77 20.00
C ILE A 657 11.18 3.84 21.20
N LEU A 658 10.24 3.80 22.15
CA LEU A 658 10.36 2.93 23.32
C LEU A 658 10.36 1.44 22.97
N ASN A 659 9.63 1.03 21.93
CA ASN A 659 9.60 -0.35 21.49
C ASN A 659 10.92 -0.75 20.80
N ALA A 660 11.57 0.17 20.09
CA ALA A 660 12.90 -0.04 19.50
C ALA A 660 14.00 -0.11 20.56
N GLU A 661 13.98 0.77 21.57
CA GLU A 661 14.95 0.76 22.67
C GLU A 661 14.82 -0.47 23.59
N ALA A 662 13.62 -1.06 23.69
CA ALA A 662 13.35 -2.22 24.51
C ALA A 662 13.93 -3.54 23.95
N GLY A 663 14.50 -3.54 22.74
CA GLY A 663 15.16 -4.70 22.14
C GLY A 663 14.22 -5.88 21.91
N LEU A 664 13.47 -5.81 20.81
CA LEU A 664 13.04 -7.01 20.07
C LEU A 664 13.95 -7.17 18.85
#